data_AF-H0GE38-F1
#
_entry.id   AF-H0GE38-F1
#
_cell.length_a   1.000
_cell.length_b   1.000
_cell.length_c   1.000
_cell.angle_alpha   90.00
_cell.angle_beta   90.00
_cell.angle_gamma   90.00
#
_symmetry.space_group_name_H-M   'P 1'
#
loop_
_entity.id
_entity.type
_entity.pdbx_description
1 polymer ?
#
loop_
_entity_poly.entity_id
_entity_poly.type
_entity_poly.pdbx_seq_one_letter_code
_entity_poly.pdbx_strand_id
1 'polypeptide(L)'
;MFVSGGMAGDVVLSQRNWLGNRIDIVLNKKKKKKTRKDDLSSDMKGPIMGIYTMGDLILWMDDDGITFCDVPTRSQLLNIPFPSRIFNVQDVRPDLFRPHVHFLESDRVVIGWGSNIWLFKVSFTKDSNSIKSGDSNSQSNNMSHFNPTTNIGSLLSSAASSFRGTPDKKVELECHFTVSMLITGLASFKDDQLLCLGFDIDIEEEATIDEDMKEGKNFSKRPENLLAKGNAPELKIVDLFNGDEIYNDEVIMKNYEKLSINDYHLGKHIDKTTPEYYLISSNDAIRVQELSLKDHFDWFMERKQYYKAWKIGKYVIGSEERFSIGLKFLNSLVTKKDWGTLVDHLNIIFEETLNSLDSNSYDVTQNVLKEWADIIEILITSGNIVEIAPLIPKKPALRKSVYDDVLHYFLANDMINKFHEYITKWDLKLFSVEDFEEELETRIETASEPTAPSKEEGSNITYRTELVHLYLKENKYTKAIPHLLKAKDLRALTIIKIQNLLPQYLDQIVDIILLPYKGEISHISKLSIFEIQTIFNKPIDLLFENRHTISVARIYEIFEHDCPKSFKKILFCYLIKFLDTDDSFMISPYENQLIELYSEYDRQSLLPFLQKHNNYNVESAIEVCSSKLGLYNELIYLWGKIGETKKALSLIIDELKNPQLAIDFVKNWGDSELWEFMINYSLDKPNFTKAILTCSDETSEIYLKVIRGMSDDLQIDNLQDIIKHIVQENSLSLEVRDNILVIINDETKKFANEFLKIRSQGKLFQVDESDSEINDDLNGVL
;
A
#
# COMPACT_ATOMS: atom_id res chain seq x y z
N MET A 1 7.40 -57.72 49.98
CA MET A 1 8.81 -58.13 49.82
C MET A 1 9.64 -57.14 50.60
N PHE A 2 10.63 -57.60 51.37
CA PHE A 2 11.51 -56.73 52.14
C PHE A 2 12.95 -57.16 51.89
N VAL A 3 13.84 -56.21 51.61
CA VAL A 3 15.26 -56.48 51.38
C VAL A 3 16.03 -55.79 52.50
N SER A 4 16.98 -56.50 53.08
CA SER A 4 17.85 -55.97 54.13
C SER A 4 19.28 -56.42 53.92
N GLY A 5 20.20 -55.57 54.33
CA GLY A 5 21.61 -55.90 54.45
C GLY A 5 22.21 -55.10 55.59
N GLY A 6 23.41 -55.48 56.02
CA GLY A 6 24.07 -54.85 57.16
C GLY A 6 25.54 -55.16 57.19
N MET A 7 26.16 -55.01 58.36
CA MET A 7 27.60 -55.13 58.56
C MET A 7 28.18 -56.51 58.23
N ALA A 8 27.36 -57.56 58.21
CA ALA A 8 27.78 -58.91 57.84
C ALA A 8 27.93 -59.11 56.31
N GLY A 9 27.56 -58.12 55.51
CA GLY A 9 27.64 -58.16 54.05
C GLY A 9 26.65 -59.12 53.39
N ASP A 10 25.70 -59.68 54.12
CA ASP A 10 24.66 -60.54 53.55
C ASP A 10 23.45 -59.71 53.09
N VAL A 11 23.01 -59.92 51.85
CA VAL A 11 21.77 -59.35 51.31
C VAL A 11 20.66 -60.37 51.48
N VAL A 12 19.73 -60.08 52.39
CA VAL A 12 18.62 -60.95 52.78
C VAL A 12 17.33 -60.44 52.17
N LEU A 13 16.75 -61.26 51.30
CA LEU A 13 15.41 -61.10 50.75
C LEU A 13 14.41 -61.83 51.66
N SER A 14 13.62 -61.05 52.41
CA SER A 14 12.54 -61.53 53.26
C SER A 14 11.21 -61.48 52.51
N GLN A 15 10.58 -62.64 52.35
CA GLN A 15 9.26 -62.78 51.73
C GLN A 15 8.35 -63.61 52.62
N ARG A 16 7.03 -63.45 52.50
CA ARG A 16 6.06 -64.34 53.16
C ARG A 16 5.69 -65.44 52.19
N ASN A 17 5.69 -66.68 52.65
CA ASN A 17 5.16 -67.79 51.87
C ASN A 17 3.62 -67.74 51.83
N TRP A 18 3.01 -68.61 51.03
CA TRP A 18 1.56 -68.70 50.89
C TRP A 18 0.83 -69.05 52.20
N LEU A 19 1.55 -69.61 53.19
CA LEU A 19 1.06 -69.91 54.54
C LEU A 19 1.27 -68.74 55.52
N GLY A 20 1.79 -67.59 55.07
CA GLY A 20 2.04 -66.40 55.89
C GLY A 20 3.34 -66.40 56.68
N ASN A 21 4.13 -67.48 56.66
CA ASN A 21 5.41 -67.58 57.35
C ASN A 21 6.49 -66.78 56.62
N ARG A 22 7.36 -66.10 57.39
CA ARG A 22 8.53 -65.38 56.86
C ARG A 22 9.58 -66.38 56.38
N ILE A 23 10.07 -66.19 55.17
CA ILE A 23 11.21 -66.88 54.57
C ILE A 23 12.28 -65.84 54.27
N ASP A 24 13.48 -66.06 54.80
CA ASP A 24 14.65 -65.23 54.59
C ASP A 24 15.62 -65.93 53.63
N ILE A 25 15.92 -65.29 52.52
CA ILE A 25 16.76 -65.83 51.45
C ILE A 25 17.98 -64.93 51.28
N VAL A 26 19.17 -65.47 51.57
CA VAL A 26 20.43 -64.75 51.30
C VAL A 26 20.74 -64.85 49.80
N LEU A 27 20.78 -63.71 49.11
CA LEU A 27 20.96 -63.63 47.66
C LEU A 27 22.42 -63.77 47.22
N ASN A 28 23.37 -63.30 48.03
CA ASN A 28 24.79 -63.22 47.66
C ASN A 28 25.65 -64.36 48.24
N LYS A 29 25.17 -65.61 48.25
CA LYS A 29 25.96 -66.76 48.77
C LYS A 29 27.10 -67.15 47.81
N LYS A 30 28.37 -66.93 48.17
CA LYS A 30 29.51 -67.54 47.47
C LYS A 30 29.47 -69.07 47.68
N LYS A 31 29.57 -69.85 46.59
CA LYS A 31 29.79 -71.31 46.70
C LYS A 31 31.13 -71.52 47.40
N LYS A 32 31.15 -72.14 48.59
CA LYS A 32 32.40 -72.50 49.29
C LYS A 32 33.34 -73.21 48.31
N LYS A 33 34.39 -72.53 47.86
CA LYS A 33 35.54 -73.24 47.28
C LYS A 33 36.14 -74.06 48.44
N LYS A 34 36.35 -75.36 48.24
CA LYS A 34 37.19 -76.16 49.15
C LYS A 34 38.62 -75.63 49.01
N THR A 35 39.00 -74.63 49.81
CA THR A 35 40.39 -74.20 49.99
C THR A 35 40.95 -74.82 51.27
N ARG A 36 42.28 -75.03 51.27
CA ARG A 36 43.04 -75.61 52.38
C ARG A 36 43.02 -74.68 53.59
N LYS A 37 43.28 -75.27 54.76
CA LYS A 37 43.01 -74.77 56.12
C LYS A 37 43.76 -73.49 56.56
N ASP A 38 44.54 -72.84 55.69
CA ASP A 38 45.51 -71.81 56.12
C ASP A 38 45.23 -70.38 55.61
N ASP A 39 44.23 -70.16 54.73
CA ASP A 39 43.84 -68.80 54.30
C ASP A 39 42.62 -68.31 55.09
N LEU A 40 42.84 -67.78 56.30
CA LEU A 40 41.78 -67.39 57.23
C LEU A 40 41.34 -65.92 57.15
N SER A 41 41.65 -65.18 56.06
CA SER A 41 41.43 -63.72 56.00
C SER A 41 40.67 -63.16 54.78
N SER A 42 40.16 -63.96 53.85
CA SER A 42 39.55 -63.43 52.61
C SER A 42 38.05 -63.73 52.41
N ASP A 43 37.34 -64.20 53.42
CA ASP A 43 35.94 -64.67 53.30
C ASP A 43 34.91 -63.80 54.06
N MET A 44 35.34 -62.69 54.70
CA MET A 44 34.39 -61.72 55.28
C MET A 44 33.96 -60.72 54.20
N LYS A 45 32.67 -60.71 53.90
CA LYS A 45 32.06 -59.65 53.09
C LYS A 45 32.04 -58.35 53.90
N GLY A 46 32.41 -57.24 53.26
CA GLY A 46 32.26 -55.92 53.85
C GLY A 46 30.80 -55.52 54.11
N PRO A 47 30.58 -54.40 54.81
CA PRO A 47 29.24 -53.88 55.05
C PRO A 47 28.51 -53.57 53.74
N ILE A 48 27.19 -53.80 53.71
CA ILE A 48 26.36 -53.34 52.60
C ILE A 48 26.19 -51.82 52.71
N MET A 49 26.76 -51.08 51.76
CA MET A 49 26.80 -49.61 51.74
C MET A 49 25.54 -48.98 51.17
N GLY A 50 24.82 -49.70 50.32
CA GLY A 50 23.54 -49.27 49.76
C GLY A 50 22.76 -50.43 49.17
N ILE A 51 21.43 -50.39 49.27
CA ILE A 51 20.51 -51.36 48.67
C ILE A 51 19.36 -50.60 48.06
N TYR A 52 19.10 -50.84 46.78
CA TYR A 52 18.01 -50.19 46.05
C TYR A 52 17.25 -51.22 45.22
N THR A 53 16.00 -50.90 44.91
CA THR A 53 15.10 -51.76 44.15
C THR A 53 14.56 -51.01 42.95
N MET A 54 14.55 -51.67 41.78
CA MET A 54 14.03 -51.14 40.53
C MET A 54 13.13 -52.20 39.88
N GLY A 55 11.81 -52.08 40.06
CA GLY A 55 10.89 -53.18 39.75
C GLY A 55 11.25 -54.43 40.55
N ASP A 56 11.46 -55.57 39.88
CA ASP A 56 11.97 -56.81 40.52
C ASP A 56 13.49 -57.01 40.37
N LEU A 57 14.25 -55.94 40.15
CA LEU A 57 15.71 -55.96 40.29
C LEU A 57 16.11 -55.40 41.66
N ILE A 58 17.06 -56.06 42.30
CA ILE A 58 17.76 -55.54 43.47
C ILE A 58 19.17 -55.20 43.04
N LEU A 59 19.61 -53.99 43.36
CA LEU A 59 21.00 -53.58 43.24
C LEU A 59 21.55 -53.25 44.63
N TRP A 60 22.78 -53.65 44.88
CA TRP A 60 23.48 -53.30 46.13
C TRP A 60 24.96 -53.05 45.88
N MET A 61 25.56 -52.36 46.84
CA MET A 61 26.97 -52.01 46.83
C MET A 61 27.61 -52.50 48.12
N ASP A 62 28.68 -53.28 47.98
CA ASP A 62 29.50 -53.84 49.06
C ASP A 62 30.97 -53.86 48.62
N ASP A 63 31.87 -54.43 49.43
CA ASP A 63 33.30 -54.51 49.10
C ASP A 63 33.59 -55.27 47.79
N ASP A 64 32.70 -56.15 47.31
CA ASP A 64 32.83 -56.84 46.02
C ASP A 64 32.41 -55.94 44.84
N GLY A 65 31.83 -54.75 45.09
CA GLY A 65 31.45 -53.76 44.09
C GLY A 65 29.94 -53.54 43.93
N ILE A 66 29.50 -53.18 42.72
CA ILE A 66 28.10 -52.94 42.36
C ILE A 66 27.51 -54.23 41.81
N THR A 67 26.50 -54.81 42.47
CA THR A 67 25.87 -56.05 42.03
C THR A 67 24.38 -55.86 41.72
N PHE A 68 23.94 -56.37 40.57
CA PHE A 68 22.54 -56.45 40.16
C PHE A 68 22.05 -57.91 40.22
N CYS A 69 20.90 -58.12 40.84
CA CYS A 69 20.26 -59.43 40.97
C CYS A 69 18.78 -59.34 40.59
N ASP A 70 18.33 -60.31 39.81
CA ASP A 70 16.92 -60.47 39.48
C ASP A 70 16.20 -61.28 40.58
N VAL A 71 15.13 -60.69 41.13
CA VAL A 71 14.41 -61.28 42.28
C VAL A 71 13.72 -62.61 41.95
N PRO A 72 12.99 -62.75 40.82
CA PRO A 72 12.30 -63.99 40.46
C PRO A 72 13.27 -65.14 40.17
N THR A 73 14.29 -64.92 39.33
CA THR A 73 15.27 -65.97 38.98
C THR A 73 16.34 -66.17 40.06
N ARG A 74 16.51 -65.19 40.96
CA ARG A 74 17.59 -65.12 41.97
C ARG A 74 18.98 -65.21 41.34
N SER A 75 19.07 -64.84 40.06
CA SER A 75 20.32 -64.85 39.32
C SER A 75 20.99 -63.49 39.44
N GLN A 76 22.30 -63.51 39.65
CA GLN A 76 23.12 -62.32 39.56
C GLN A 76 23.30 -61.98 38.07
N LEU A 77 22.81 -60.81 37.66
CA LEU A 77 22.82 -60.37 36.28
C LEU A 77 24.15 -59.69 35.89
N LEU A 78 24.66 -58.84 36.78
CA LEU A 78 25.88 -58.08 36.56
C LEU A 78 26.56 -57.81 37.90
N ASN A 79 27.89 -57.87 37.94
CA ASN A 79 28.69 -57.34 39.04
C ASN A 79 29.87 -56.58 38.45
N ILE A 80 30.05 -55.33 38.89
CA ILE A 80 31.18 -54.48 38.55
C ILE A 80 31.98 -54.24 39.83
N PRO A 81 33.26 -54.67 39.89
CA PRO A 81 34.09 -54.46 41.07
C PRO A 81 34.38 -52.98 41.29
N PHE A 82 34.52 -52.57 42.55
CA PHE A 82 34.97 -51.23 42.87
C PHE A 82 36.44 -51.03 42.41
N PRO A 83 36.78 -49.92 41.75
CA PRO A 83 38.16 -49.67 41.31
C PRO A 83 39.12 -49.62 42.49
N SER A 84 40.21 -50.40 42.43
CA SER A 84 41.23 -50.45 43.49
C SER A 84 42.07 -49.17 43.60
N ARG A 85 41.93 -48.26 42.63
CA ARG A 85 42.62 -46.97 42.57
C ARG A 85 41.60 -45.84 42.39
N ILE A 86 41.68 -44.84 43.25
CA ILE A 86 40.99 -43.55 43.09
C ILE A 86 42.07 -42.46 43.09
N PHE A 87 42.11 -41.66 42.03
CA PHE A 87 43.18 -40.69 41.77
C PHE A 87 44.58 -41.33 41.92
N ASN A 88 45.40 -40.87 42.86
CA ASN A 88 46.75 -41.37 43.11
C ASN A 88 46.84 -42.39 44.26
N VAL A 89 45.73 -42.75 44.90
CA VAL A 89 45.71 -43.68 46.04
C VAL A 89 45.41 -45.10 45.57
N GLN A 90 46.27 -46.05 45.93
CA GLN A 90 46.07 -47.49 45.70
C GLN A 90 45.44 -48.16 46.92
N ASP A 91 44.81 -49.32 46.71
CA ASP A 91 44.13 -50.13 47.74
C ASP A 91 43.08 -49.35 48.52
N VAL A 92 42.29 -48.56 47.79
CA VAL A 92 41.24 -47.73 48.37
C VAL A 92 40.10 -48.60 48.88
N ARG A 93 39.74 -48.43 50.15
CA ARG A 93 38.64 -49.17 50.75
C ARG A 93 37.28 -48.60 50.31
N PRO A 94 36.37 -49.41 49.73
CA PRO A 94 35.07 -48.94 49.27
C PRO A 94 34.17 -48.39 50.38
N ASP A 95 34.28 -48.92 51.60
CA ASP A 95 33.46 -48.57 52.77
C ASP A 95 33.66 -47.14 53.30
N LEU A 96 34.72 -46.44 52.86
CA LEU A 96 35.00 -45.05 53.23
C LEU A 96 34.09 -44.06 52.52
N PHE A 97 33.59 -44.42 51.33
CA PHE A 97 32.76 -43.56 50.50
C PHE A 97 31.34 -44.08 50.47
N ARG A 98 30.37 -43.21 50.69
CA ARG A 98 28.97 -43.56 50.50
C ARG A 98 28.64 -43.60 49.00
N PRO A 99 28.05 -44.67 48.48
CA PRO A 99 27.58 -44.69 47.10
C PRO A 99 26.27 -43.89 46.96
N HIS A 100 26.17 -43.10 45.90
CA HIS A 100 25.01 -42.29 45.57
C HIS A 100 24.33 -42.84 44.31
N VAL A 101 23.06 -43.23 44.45
CA VAL A 101 22.28 -43.83 43.36
C VAL A 101 21.17 -42.88 42.97
N HIS A 102 21.07 -42.58 41.68
CA HIS A 102 20.00 -41.78 41.12
C HIS A 102 19.36 -42.50 39.93
N PHE A 103 18.03 -42.59 39.93
CA PHE A 103 17.25 -43.20 38.86
C PHE A 103 16.84 -42.11 37.86
N LEU A 104 17.33 -42.20 36.62
CA LEU A 104 17.00 -41.24 35.57
C LEU A 104 15.59 -41.48 35.04
N GLU A 105 15.32 -42.74 34.72
CA GLU A 105 14.07 -43.24 34.14
C GLU A 105 13.72 -44.61 34.75
N SER A 106 12.67 -45.25 34.25
CA SER A 106 12.31 -46.61 34.65
C SER A 106 13.27 -47.70 34.15
N ASP A 107 14.25 -47.37 33.32
CA ASP A 107 15.20 -48.30 32.70
C ASP A 107 16.68 -47.90 32.85
N ARG A 108 17.01 -46.75 33.45
CA ARG A 108 18.39 -46.29 33.63
C ARG A 108 18.73 -45.91 35.07
N VAL A 109 19.90 -46.33 35.53
CA VAL A 109 20.44 -46.03 36.86
C VAL A 109 21.83 -45.43 36.74
N VAL A 110 22.06 -44.32 37.43
CA VAL A 110 23.40 -43.74 37.59
C VAL A 110 23.86 -43.98 39.02
N ILE A 111 25.09 -44.44 39.17
CA ILE A 111 25.73 -44.68 40.46
C ILE A 111 27.03 -43.89 40.51
N GLY A 112 27.14 -42.99 41.47
CA GLY A 112 28.39 -42.29 41.81
C GLY A 112 29.00 -42.90 43.07
N TRP A 113 30.27 -43.31 43.02
CA TRP A 113 30.96 -43.86 44.18
C TRP A 113 32.46 -43.50 44.16
N GLY A 114 32.92 -42.78 45.18
CA GLY A 114 34.25 -42.17 45.18
C GLY A 114 34.33 -41.10 44.08
N SER A 115 35.23 -41.26 43.12
CA SER A 115 35.35 -40.38 41.94
C SER A 115 34.74 -40.97 40.66
N ASN A 116 34.10 -42.14 40.75
CA ASN A 116 33.62 -42.89 39.60
C ASN A 116 32.11 -42.72 39.42
N ILE A 117 31.67 -42.61 38.18
CA ILE A 117 30.26 -42.59 37.80
C ILE A 117 30.01 -43.72 36.81
N TRP A 118 28.99 -44.54 37.06
CA TRP A 118 28.53 -45.61 36.18
C TRP A 118 27.09 -45.38 35.77
N LEU A 119 26.81 -45.47 34.48
CA LEU A 119 25.46 -45.48 33.91
C LEU A 119 25.11 -46.90 33.47
N PHE A 120 24.03 -47.43 34.02
CA PHE A 120 23.50 -48.74 33.69
C PHE A 120 22.17 -48.61 32.97
N LYS A 121 21.97 -49.43 31.94
CA LYS A 121 20.68 -49.63 31.29
C LYS A 121 20.13 -51.01 31.60
N VAL A 122 18.88 -51.02 32.03
CA VAL A 122 18.07 -52.19 32.32
C VAL A 122 17.11 -52.40 31.16
N SER A 123 17.35 -53.43 30.37
CA SER A 123 16.43 -53.84 29.30
C SER A 123 15.61 -55.06 29.71
N PHE A 124 14.33 -55.04 29.40
CA PHE A 124 13.44 -56.20 29.51
C PHE A 124 13.42 -56.88 28.15
N THR A 125 14.05 -58.05 28.01
CA THR A 125 13.99 -58.77 26.74
C THR A 125 12.58 -59.32 26.56
N LYS A 126 11.82 -58.74 25.64
CA LYS A 126 10.63 -59.40 25.10
C LYS A 126 11.13 -60.54 24.21
N ASP A 127 10.60 -61.75 24.41
CA ASP A 127 10.90 -62.94 23.62
C ASP A 127 10.95 -62.60 22.12
N SER A 128 12.16 -62.52 21.58
CA SER A 128 12.40 -62.26 20.17
C SER A 128 12.25 -63.56 19.39
N ASN A 129 11.02 -63.89 19.02
CA ASN A 129 10.72 -64.84 17.95
C ASN A 129 9.53 -64.34 17.11
N SER A 130 9.78 -63.33 16.28
CA SER A 130 8.99 -63.09 15.06
C SER A 130 9.89 -62.52 13.97
N ILE A 131 10.54 -63.43 13.25
CA ILE A 131 11.26 -63.15 12.00
C ILE A 131 10.24 -63.03 10.85
N LYS A 132 10.24 -61.86 10.21
CA LYS A 132 10.03 -61.54 8.79
C LYS A 132 8.73 -61.93 8.06
N SER A 133 8.03 -60.89 7.61
CA SER A 133 7.58 -60.62 6.22
C SER A 133 6.86 -59.25 6.28
N GLY A 134 6.86 -58.33 5.33
CA GLY A 134 7.39 -58.14 3.99
C GLY A 134 6.81 -56.81 3.49
N ASP A 135 7.59 -56.09 2.69
CA ASP A 135 7.19 -55.10 1.67
C ASP A 135 6.60 -53.71 1.99
N SER A 136 7.38 -52.72 1.52
CA SER A 136 7.03 -51.62 0.60
C SER A 136 6.60 -50.24 1.12
N ASN A 137 7.46 -49.26 0.77
CA ASN A 137 7.21 -47.88 0.31
C ASN A 137 5.94 -47.14 0.73
N SER A 138 6.11 -46.01 1.44
CA SER A 138 5.82 -44.66 0.91
C SER A 138 6.12 -43.57 1.95
N GLN A 139 6.48 -42.39 1.44
CA GLN A 139 6.85 -41.20 2.19
C GLN A 139 5.66 -40.47 2.84
N SER A 140 5.95 -39.84 3.99
CA SER A 140 5.43 -38.56 4.51
C SER A 140 3.93 -38.32 4.65
N ASN A 141 3.44 -38.18 5.89
CA ASN A 141 3.20 -36.86 6.50
C ASN A 141 2.67 -36.95 7.94
N ASN A 142 3.03 -35.93 8.72
CA ASN A 142 2.67 -35.69 10.11
C ASN A 142 1.15 -35.64 10.37
N MET A 143 0.69 -36.27 11.45
CA MET A 143 -0.15 -35.61 12.47
C MET A 143 -0.21 -36.48 13.73
N SER A 144 0.22 -35.92 14.85
CA SER A 144 0.10 -36.45 16.19
C SER A 144 -1.36 -36.43 16.65
N HIS A 145 -1.93 -37.60 16.96
CA HIS A 145 -3.02 -37.70 17.92
C HIS A 145 -2.75 -38.84 18.90
N PHE A 146 -2.42 -38.41 20.11
CA PHE A 146 -2.50 -39.18 21.34
C PHE A 146 -3.92 -39.76 21.47
N ASN A 147 -4.03 -41.08 21.66
CA ASN A 147 -5.19 -41.66 22.32
C ASN A 147 -4.73 -42.80 23.23
N PRO A 148 -4.97 -42.71 24.55
CA PRO A 148 -4.66 -43.75 25.51
C PRO A 148 -5.83 -44.74 25.51
N THR A 149 -5.57 -46.03 25.25
CA THR A 149 -6.28 -47.20 25.78
C THR A 149 -6.06 -48.40 24.86
N THR A 150 -5.09 -49.26 25.18
CA THR A 150 -5.13 -50.71 24.88
C THR A 150 -3.95 -51.41 25.56
N ASN A 151 -3.97 -51.47 26.90
CA ASN A 151 -3.22 -52.50 27.63
C ASN A 151 -4.22 -53.50 28.23
N ILE A 152 -4.77 -54.38 27.37
CA ILE A 152 -5.55 -55.55 27.78
C ILE A 152 -4.56 -56.64 28.24
N GLY A 153 -3.88 -56.35 29.34
CA GLY A 153 -2.93 -57.27 29.99
C GLY A 153 -3.19 -57.49 31.48
N SER A 154 -4.21 -56.85 32.07
CA SER A 154 -4.37 -56.77 33.53
C SER A 154 -5.60 -57.49 34.10
N LEU A 155 -6.22 -58.42 33.38
CA LEU A 155 -7.37 -59.18 33.89
C LEU A 155 -7.16 -60.69 33.75
N LEU A 156 -6.19 -61.23 34.49
CA LEU A 156 -6.21 -62.64 34.89
C LEU A 156 -5.74 -62.77 36.35
N SER A 157 -6.53 -63.51 37.13
CA SER A 157 -6.41 -63.74 38.56
C SER A 157 -4.99 -63.93 39.11
N SER A 158 -4.79 -63.37 40.29
CA SER A 158 -3.59 -63.30 41.14
C SER A 158 -2.90 -64.65 41.48
N ALA A 159 -3.44 -65.78 41.02
CA ALA A 159 -2.86 -67.12 41.21
C ALA A 159 -2.18 -67.70 39.95
N ALA A 160 -2.52 -67.22 38.74
CA ALA A 160 -2.00 -67.75 37.48
C ALA A 160 -0.75 -67.02 36.96
N SER A 161 -0.39 -65.87 37.55
CA SER A 161 0.80 -65.09 37.14
C SER A 161 2.14 -65.70 37.58
N SER A 162 2.14 -66.67 38.51
CA SER A 162 3.36 -67.35 38.96
C SER A 162 3.96 -68.34 37.95
N PHE A 163 3.27 -68.61 36.83
CA PHE A 163 3.70 -69.58 35.81
C PHE A 163 4.02 -68.96 34.44
N ARG A 164 3.90 -67.64 34.26
CA ARG A 164 4.51 -66.97 33.10
C ARG A 164 6.00 -66.80 33.38
N GLY A 165 6.85 -67.24 32.44
CA GLY A 165 8.27 -66.88 32.47
C GLY A 165 8.37 -65.37 32.58
N THR A 166 9.02 -64.88 33.64
CA THR A 166 9.35 -63.47 33.74
C THR A 166 10.24 -63.12 32.55
N PRO A 167 9.97 -62.03 31.80
CA PRO A 167 10.83 -61.66 30.69
C PRO A 167 12.27 -61.54 31.20
N ASP A 168 13.22 -62.16 30.50
CA ASP A 168 14.62 -62.11 30.90
C ASP A 168 15.05 -60.64 30.99
N LYS A 169 15.70 -60.28 32.10
CA LYS A 169 16.19 -58.92 32.34
C LYS A 169 17.67 -58.91 32.04
N LYS A 170 18.11 -57.91 31.27
CA LYS A 170 19.51 -57.70 30.96
C LYS A 170 19.94 -56.34 31.48
N VAL A 171 20.99 -56.33 32.30
CA VAL A 171 21.64 -55.10 32.77
C VAL A 171 22.94 -54.94 32.00
N GLU A 172 23.10 -53.79 31.35
CA GLU A 172 24.30 -53.43 30.60
C GLU A 172 24.91 -52.16 31.18
N LEU A 173 26.24 -52.10 31.24
CA LEU A 173 26.96 -50.87 31.50
C LEU A 173 26.98 -50.05 30.20
N GLU A 174 26.35 -48.88 30.19
CA GLU A 174 26.37 -47.97 29.04
C GLU A 174 27.62 -47.09 29.04
N CYS A 175 27.93 -46.46 30.19
CA CYS A 175 29.13 -45.64 30.33
C CYS A 175 29.75 -45.77 31.73
N HIS A 176 31.07 -45.58 31.80
CA HIS A 176 31.85 -45.44 33.03
C HIS A 176 32.92 -44.39 32.80
N PHE A 177 32.97 -43.39 33.68
CA PHE A 177 33.98 -42.34 33.67
C PHE A 177 34.32 -41.89 35.09
N THR A 178 35.38 -41.10 35.21
CA THR A 178 35.83 -40.52 36.47
C THR A 178 35.71 -39.01 36.42
N VAL A 179 35.27 -38.41 37.52
CA VAL A 179 35.24 -36.95 37.70
C VAL A 179 36.42 -36.49 38.56
N SER A 180 36.83 -35.23 38.43
CA SER A 180 37.95 -34.61 39.18
C SER A 180 37.67 -34.38 40.66
N MET A 181 36.51 -34.81 41.16
CA MET A 181 36.04 -34.59 42.54
C MET A 181 35.71 -35.91 43.26
N LEU A 182 35.72 -35.91 44.59
CA LEU A 182 35.11 -36.96 45.38
C LEU A 182 33.61 -36.70 45.56
N ILE A 183 32.78 -37.59 45.03
CA ILE A 183 31.32 -37.44 44.99
C ILE A 183 30.71 -37.66 46.38
N THR A 184 29.88 -36.70 46.79
CA THR A 184 29.12 -36.68 48.05
C THR A 184 27.61 -36.51 47.83
N GLY A 185 27.23 -36.24 46.59
CA GLY A 185 25.85 -36.13 46.17
C GLY A 185 25.79 -36.21 44.66
N LEU A 186 24.77 -36.90 44.16
CA LEU A 186 24.55 -37.10 42.74
C LEU A 186 23.06 -36.98 42.45
N ALA A 187 22.71 -36.13 41.48
CA ALA A 187 21.35 -36.00 40.99
C ALA A 187 21.36 -35.72 39.48
N SER A 188 20.29 -36.09 38.78
CA SER A 188 20.17 -35.72 37.37
C SER A 188 19.81 -34.25 37.19
N PHE A 189 20.48 -33.59 36.27
CA PHE A 189 20.25 -32.20 35.92
C PHE A 189 20.03 -32.12 34.42
N LYS A 190 18.84 -31.67 33.99
CA LYS A 190 18.42 -31.81 32.58
C LYS A 190 18.51 -33.29 32.13
N ASP A 191 18.15 -33.59 30.88
CA ASP A 191 18.06 -34.97 30.41
C ASP A 191 19.44 -35.62 30.17
N ASP A 192 20.46 -34.80 29.91
CA ASP A 192 21.80 -35.18 29.47
C ASP A 192 22.93 -34.75 30.41
N GLN A 193 22.63 -34.19 31.59
CA GLN A 193 23.64 -33.72 32.54
C GLN A 193 23.41 -34.27 33.96
N LEU A 194 24.45 -34.19 34.78
CA LEU A 194 24.49 -34.63 36.16
C LEU A 194 24.93 -33.47 37.05
N LEU A 195 24.22 -33.29 38.15
CA LEU A 195 24.63 -32.42 39.24
C LEU A 195 25.41 -33.25 40.24
N CYS A 196 26.69 -32.95 40.38
CA CYS A 196 27.62 -33.62 41.27
C CYS A 196 28.01 -32.65 42.39
N LEU A 197 27.79 -33.06 43.62
CA LEU A 197 28.26 -32.35 44.80
C LEU A 197 29.48 -33.07 45.34
N GLY A 198 30.53 -32.35 45.71
CA GLY A 198 31.67 -32.97 46.37
C GLY A 198 32.89 -32.09 46.46
N PHE A 199 34.05 -32.72 46.63
CA PHE A 199 35.29 -32.00 46.95
C PHE A 199 36.33 -32.26 45.88
N ASP A 200 36.89 -31.19 45.34
CA ASP A 200 38.12 -31.29 44.58
C ASP A 200 39.25 -31.72 45.51
N ILE A 201 40.10 -32.61 45.00
CA ILE A 201 41.34 -32.99 45.67
C ILE A 201 42.45 -32.26 44.95
N ASP A 202 43.18 -31.42 45.69
CA ASP A 202 44.44 -30.87 45.21
C ASP A 202 45.42 -32.03 44.95
N ILE A 203 45.73 -32.30 43.69
CA ILE A 203 46.67 -33.36 43.27
C ILE A 203 48.13 -32.88 43.39
N GLU A 204 48.42 -31.85 44.18
CA GLU A 204 49.77 -31.37 44.41
C GLU A 204 50.38 -32.02 45.65
N GLU A 205 50.92 -33.23 45.49
CA GLU A 205 52.08 -33.73 46.23
C GLU A 205 52.57 -35.03 45.56
N GLU A 206 53.25 -34.88 44.40
CA GLU A 206 54.34 -35.80 44.10
C GLU A 206 55.37 -35.62 45.20
N ALA A 207 55.32 -36.47 46.24
CA ALA A 207 56.39 -36.58 47.19
C ALA A 207 57.69 -36.84 46.40
N THR A 208 58.58 -35.86 46.41
CA THR A 208 59.94 -35.98 45.90
C THR A 208 60.54 -37.28 46.42
N ILE A 209 60.94 -38.15 45.49
CA ILE A 209 61.69 -39.36 45.78
C ILE A 209 63.06 -38.91 46.28
N ASP A 210 63.24 -38.82 47.60
CA ASP A 210 64.58 -38.78 48.20
C ASP A 210 65.18 -40.18 48.08
N GLU A 211 66.22 -40.34 47.25
CA GLU A 211 66.93 -41.60 46.98
C GLU A 211 67.76 -42.13 48.17
N ASP A 212 67.65 -41.55 49.37
CA ASP A 212 68.50 -41.94 50.51
C ASP A 212 67.68 -42.39 51.73
N MET A 213 67.23 -43.65 51.74
CA MET A 213 67.37 -44.53 52.92
C MET A 213 66.93 -45.97 52.65
N LYS A 214 67.82 -46.89 53.03
CA LYS A 214 67.66 -48.34 53.00
C LYS A 214 66.70 -48.85 54.09
N GLU A 215 66.12 -50.01 53.78
CA GLU A 215 65.59 -51.05 54.68
C GLU A 215 64.27 -50.80 55.42
N GLY A 216 63.22 -51.46 54.89
CA GLY A 216 62.32 -52.29 55.67
C GLY A 216 61.46 -51.59 56.73
N LYS A 217 60.36 -50.96 56.30
CA LYS A 217 59.11 -50.83 57.08
C LYS A 217 57.95 -50.49 56.14
N ASN A 218 56.86 -51.23 56.30
CA ASN A 218 55.60 -51.20 55.55
C ASN A 218 55.18 -49.79 55.08
N PHE A 219 55.03 -49.60 53.76
CA PHE A 219 54.26 -48.50 53.18
C PHE A 219 52.77 -48.75 53.44
N SER A 220 52.29 -48.34 54.61
CA SER A 220 50.87 -48.11 54.88
C SER A 220 50.70 -46.66 55.34
N LYS A 221 50.90 -45.70 54.42
CA LYS A 221 50.38 -44.34 54.62
C LYS A 221 48.86 -44.46 54.66
N ARG A 222 48.28 -44.21 55.85
CA ARG A 222 46.83 -44.23 56.10
C ARG A 222 46.10 -43.25 55.17
N PRO A 223 44.83 -43.52 54.82
CA PRO A 223 43.99 -42.64 54.02
C PRO A 223 43.46 -41.45 54.85
N GLU A 224 44.34 -40.68 55.49
CA GLU A 224 43.94 -39.46 56.21
C GLU A 224 43.75 -38.26 55.26
N ASN A 225 44.41 -38.27 54.09
CA ASN A 225 44.30 -37.22 53.06
C ASN A 225 43.02 -37.29 52.20
N LEU A 226 42.18 -38.33 52.35
CA LEU A 226 40.89 -38.44 51.64
C LEU A 226 39.72 -37.86 52.46
N LEU A 227 39.99 -37.44 53.70
CA LEU A 227 39.02 -36.79 54.57
C LEU A 227 39.12 -35.28 54.30
N ALA A 228 38.43 -34.77 53.28
CA ALA A 228 38.33 -33.34 52.93
C ALA A 228 37.65 -32.50 54.03
N LYS A 229 38.10 -32.63 55.29
CA LYS A 229 37.61 -31.90 56.45
C LYS A 229 38.17 -30.49 56.42
N GLY A 230 37.29 -29.49 56.37
CA GLY A 230 37.70 -28.08 56.35
C GLY A 230 37.44 -27.35 55.04
N ASN A 231 37.18 -28.07 53.94
CA ASN A 231 36.93 -27.46 52.63
C ASN A 231 35.42 -27.30 52.39
N ALA A 232 35.02 -26.28 51.63
CA ALA A 232 33.64 -26.14 51.19
C ALA A 232 33.36 -27.10 50.03
N PRO A 233 32.16 -27.69 49.95
CA PRO A 233 31.81 -28.54 48.83
C PRO A 233 31.57 -27.70 47.56
N GLU A 234 31.98 -28.26 46.44
CA GLU A 234 31.73 -27.74 45.09
C GLU A 234 30.52 -28.43 44.46
N LEU A 235 29.76 -27.65 43.70
CA LEU A 235 28.62 -28.10 42.93
C LEU A 235 28.95 -28.03 41.44
N LYS A 236 29.24 -29.19 40.85
CA LYS A 236 29.62 -29.33 39.44
C LYS A 236 28.46 -29.84 38.60
N ILE A 237 28.33 -29.29 37.39
CA ILE A 237 27.49 -29.85 36.33
C ILE A 237 28.40 -30.58 35.36
N VAL A 238 28.12 -31.87 35.15
CA VAL A 238 28.92 -32.77 34.33
C VAL A 238 28.04 -33.41 33.27
N ASP A 239 28.53 -33.58 32.05
CA ASP A 239 27.80 -34.29 30.99
C ASP A 239 27.70 -35.80 31.29
N LEU A 240 26.52 -36.37 31.03
CA LEU A 240 26.14 -37.73 31.43
C LEU A 240 26.97 -38.82 30.73
N PHE A 241 27.53 -38.56 29.54
CA PHE A 241 28.15 -39.58 28.70
C PHE A 241 29.67 -39.48 28.61
N ASN A 242 30.24 -38.27 28.58
CA ASN A 242 31.69 -38.06 28.47
C ASN A 242 32.36 -37.72 29.82
N GLY A 243 31.60 -37.22 30.80
CA GLY A 243 32.16 -36.77 32.07
C GLY A 243 32.83 -35.39 32.03
N ASP A 244 32.59 -34.60 30.98
CA ASP A 244 33.17 -33.26 30.84
C ASP A 244 32.49 -32.27 31.81
N GLU A 245 33.31 -31.44 32.47
CA GLU A 245 32.85 -30.38 33.37
C GLU A 245 32.27 -29.21 32.57
N ILE A 246 31.00 -28.88 32.81
CA ILE A 246 30.28 -27.77 32.15
C ILE A 246 30.29 -26.52 33.02
N TYR A 247 30.11 -26.69 34.33
CA TYR A 247 29.99 -25.60 35.29
C TYR A 247 30.46 -26.06 36.67
N ASN A 248 31.06 -25.16 37.43
CA ASN A 248 31.50 -25.38 38.80
C ASN A 248 31.21 -24.13 39.64
N ASP A 249 30.78 -24.34 40.88
CA ASP A 249 30.51 -23.29 41.85
C ASP A 249 30.79 -23.79 43.27
N GLU A 250 31.41 -22.93 44.09
CA GLU A 250 31.72 -23.25 45.49
C GLU A 250 30.50 -22.95 46.36
N VAL A 251 30.00 -23.97 47.08
CA VAL A 251 28.78 -23.82 47.89
C VAL A 251 29.11 -23.76 49.37
N ILE A 252 29.17 -22.54 49.89
CA ILE A 252 29.50 -22.28 51.30
C ILE A 252 28.27 -22.56 52.19
N MET A 253 28.33 -23.66 52.96
CA MET A 253 27.31 -24.05 53.95
C MET A 253 27.71 -23.66 55.37
N LYS A 254 26.77 -23.51 56.31
CA LYS A 254 27.14 -23.23 57.71
C LYS A 254 27.89 -24.40 58.37
N ASN A 255 28.99 -24.09 59.07
CA ASN A 255 29.81 -25.05 59.83
C ASN A 255 30.39 -26.22 58.97
N TYR A 256 30.61 -25.98 57.67
CA TYR A 256 31.16 -26.97 56.74
C TYR A 256 32.49 -27.58 57.22
N GLU A 257 33.30 -26.82 57.96
CA GLU A 257 34.59 -27.25 58.51
C GLU A 257 34.51 -28.52 59.41
N LYS A 258 33.36 -28.76 60.04
CA LYS A 258 33.15 -29.90 60.96
C LYS A 258 32.52 -31.11 60.29
N LEU A 259 32.10 -30.97 59.03
CA LEU A 259 31.42 -32.02 58.28
C LEU A 259 32.45 -32.88 57.54
N SER A 260 32.16 -34.17 57.46
CA SER A 260 32.87 -35.13 56.64
C SER A 260 32.19 -35.33 55.29
N ILE A 261 32.88 -36.01 54.39
CA ILE A 261 32.42 -36.29 53.03
C ILE A 261 31.03 -36.97 52.97
N ASN A 262 30.71 -37.80 53.96
CA ASN A 262 29.46 -38.56 53.99
C ASN A 262 28.30 -37.82 54.69
N ASP A 263 28.54 -36.61 55.21
CA ASP A 263 27.52 -35.80 55.91
C ASP A 263 26.68 -34.92 54.97
N TYR A 264 27.04 -34.89 53.69
CA TYR A 264 26.36 -34.13 52.66
C TYR A 264 25.37 -35.01 51.87
N HIS A 265 24.26 -34.40 51.49
CA HIS A 265 23.22 -35.03 50.70
C HIS A 265 22.74 -34.07 49.62
N LEU A 266 22.72 -34.55 48.37
CA LEU A 266 22.07 -33.87 47.26
C LEU A 266 20.77 -34.58 46.94
N GLY A 267 19.65 -33.86 47.07
CA GLY A 267 18.32 -34.34 46.71
C GLY A 267 17.75 -33.57 45.53
N LYS A 268 16.92 -34.24 44.73
CA LYS A 268 16.11 -33.63 43.68
C LYS A 268 14.63 -33.77 44.03
N HIS A 269 13.91 -32.66 44.03
CA HIS A 269 12.47 -32.61 44.13
C HIS A 269 11.90 -32.10 42.82
N ILE A 270 10.95 -32.82 42.24
CA ILE A 270 10.26 -32.38 41.03
C ILE A 270 8.89 -31.91 41.47
N ASP A 271 8.73 -30.59 41.57
CA ASP A 271 7.43 -29.95 41.73
C ASP A 271 6.70 -29.87 40.37
N LYS A 272 5.51 -29.25 40.34
CA LYS A 272 4.62 -29.23 39.16
C LYS A 272 5.23 -28.64 37.88
N THR A 273 6.31 -27.85 37.94
CA THR A 273 6.84 -27.12 36.77
C THR A 273 8.36 -27.06 36.66
N THR A 274 9.12 -27.01 37.77
CA THR A 274 10.58 -26.87 37.75
C THR A 274 11.24 -27.81 38.77
N PRO A 275 12.34 -28.49 38.41
CA PRO A 275 13.10 -29.29 39.36
C PRO A 275 13.81 -28.35 40.36
N GLU A 276 13.63 -28.64 41.65
CA GLU A 276 14.35 -27.98 42.74
C GLU A 276 15.37 -28.97 43.32
N TYR A 277 16.58 -28.48 43.59
CA TYR A 277 17.64 -29.28 44.17
C TYR A 277 17.88 -28.82 45.60
N TYR A 278 18.07 -29.77 46.50
CA TYR A 278 18.25 -29.52 47.91
C TYR A 278 19.57 -30.11 48.34
N LEU A 279 20.49 -29.22 48.70
CA LEU A 279 21.75 -29.56 49.34
C LEU A 279 21.50 -29.56 50.86
N ILE A 280 21.61 -30.72 51.50
CA ILE A 280 21.31 -30.90 52.92
C ILE A 280 22.54 -31.42 53.64
N SER A 281 22.85 -30.81 54.78
CA SER A 281 23.79 -31.31 55.77
C SER A 281 23.12 -31.44 57.14
N SER A 282 23.86 -31.91 58.15
CA SER A 282 23.34 -31.98 59.52
C SER A 282 23.00 -30.62 60.14
N ASN A 283 23.56 -29.52 59.62
CA ASN A 283 23.43 -28.18 60.21
C ASN A 283 22.74 -27.14 59.31
N ASP A 284 22.64 -27.40 58.00
CA ASP A 284 22.16 -26.42 57.02
C ASP A 284 21.48 -27.08 55.83
N ALA A 285 20.61 -26.33 55.15
CA ALA A 285 19.95 -26.76 53.93
C ALA A 285 19.90 -25.60 52.93
N ILE A 286 20.41 -25.83 51.72
CA ILE A 286 20.44 -24.86 50.62
C ILE A 286 19.52 -25.36 49.51
N ARG A 287 18.61 -24.49 49.08
CA ARG A 287 17.78 -24.72 47.88
C ARG A 287 18.51 -24.17 46.67
N VAL A 288 18.81 -25.05 45.72
CA VAL A 288 19.43 -24.74 44.44
C VAL A 288 18.34 -24.78 43.36
N GLN A 289 18.18 -23.67 42.64
CA GLN A 289 17.16 -23.49 41.60
C GLN A 289 17.80 -22.93 40.33
N GLU A 290 17.19 -23.22 39.18
CA GLU A 290 17.60 -22.60 37.92
C GLU A 290 17.23 -21.11 37.91
N LEU A 291 18.12 -20.27 37.36
CA LEU A 291 17.86 -18.84 37.21
C LEU A 291 16.66 -18.60 36.29
N SER A 292 15.61 -17.99 36.83
CA SER A 292 14.43 -17.65 36.06
C SER A 292 14.59 -16.30 35.36
N LEU A 293 13.84 -16.08 34.27
CA LEU A 293 13.76 -14.77 33.64
C LEU A 293 13.26 -13.67 34.60
N LYS A 294 12.48 -14.06 35.63
CA LYS A 294 12.01 -13.15 36.68
C LYS A 294 13.16 -12.69 37.57
N ASP A 295 14.06 -13.60 37.97
CA ASP A 295 15.24 -13.27 38.77
C ASP A 295 16.16 -12.30 38.01
N HIS A 296 16.37 -12.56 36.71
CA HIS A 296 17.12 -11.65 35.84
C HIS A 296 16.46 -10.27 35.76
N PHE A 297 15.15 -10.21 35.61
CA PHE A 297 14.41 -8.94 35.59
C PHE A 297 14.59 -8.16 36.90
N ASP A 298 14.42 -8.81 38.05
CA ASP A 298 14.51 -8.17 39.36
C ASP A 298 15.95 -7.63 39.59
N TRP A 299 16.97 -8.38 39.17
CA TRP A 299 18.36 -7.92 39.20
C TRP A 299 18.61 -6.65 38.36
N PHE A 300 18.04 -6.53 37.16
CA PHE A 300 18.17 -5.32 36.34
C PHE A 300 17.47 -4.12 36.98
N MET A 301 16.34 -4.35 37.65
CA MET A 301 15.60 -3.31 38.36
C MET A 301 16.38 -2.77 39.56
N GLU A 302 17.00 -3.63 40.37
CA GLU A 302 17.84 -3.22 41.51
C GLU A 302 19.02 -2.34 41.07
N ARG A 303 19.61 -2.65 39.91
CA ARG A 303 20.73 -1.89 39.34
C ARG A 303 20.33 -0.66 38.55
N LYS A 304 19.04 -0.30 38.54
CA LYS A 304 18.48 0.83 37.76
C LYS A 304 18.76 0.74 36.25
N GLN A 305 18.94 -0.48 35.72
CA GLN A 305 19.13 -0.72 34.29
C GLN A 305 17.78 -0.90 33.60
N TYR A 306 16.99 0.18 33.57
CA TYR A 306 15.57 0.15 33.17
C TYR A 306 15.33 -0.37 31.74
N TYR A 307 16.20 -0.07 30.78
CA TYR A 307 16.02 -0.55 29.40
C TYR A 307 16.20 -2.07 29.26
N LYS A 308 17.18 -2.65 29.97
CA LYS A 308 17.38 -4.11 29.97
C LYS A 308 16.26 -4.81 30.73
N ALA A 309 15.81 -4.22 31.84
CA ALA A 309 14.62 -4.69 32.55
C ALA A 309 13.37 -4.64 31.67
N TRP A 310 13.17 -3.57 30.90
CA TRP A 310 12.05 -3.42 29.97
C TRP A 310 12.03 -4.47 28.86
N LYS A 311 13.20 -4.87 28.33
CA LYS A 311 13.32 -5.93 27.33
C LYS A 311 12.90 -7.29 27.86
N ILE A 312 13.43 -7.68 29.03
CA ILE A 312 13.13 -8.98 29.65
C ILE A 312 11.71 -9.01 30.22
N GLY A 313 11.23 -7.86 30.68
CA GLY A 313 9.87 -7.68 31.21
C GLY A 313 8.77 -8.13 30.25
N LYS A 314 9.04 -8.18 28.93
CA LYS A 314 8.13 -8.75 27.91
C LYS A 314 7.65 -10.16 28.23
N TYR A 315 8.51 -10.99 28.81
CA TYR A 315 8.24 -12.40 29.06
C TYR A 315 7.81 -12.68 30.50
N VAL A 316 7.91 -11.67 31.37
CA VAL A 316 7.89 -11.85 32.82
C VAL A 316 6.73 -11.07 33.46
N ILE A 317 6.32 -9.95 32.86
CA ILE A 317 5.46 -8.94 33.49
C ILE A 317 4.35 -8.51 32.52
N GLY A 318 3.23 -8.04 33.07
CA GLY A 318 2.14 -7.45 32.31
C GLY A 318 2.53 -6.16 31.55
N SER A 319 1.80 -5.86 30.49
CA SER A 319 2.09 -4.73 29.58
C SER A 319 2.12 -3.37 30.28
N GLU A 320 1.30 -3.15 31.31
CA GLU A 320 1.22 -1.87 32.05
C GLU A 320 2.46 -1.61 32.91
N GLU A 321 2.85 -2.59 33.73
CA GLU A 321 4.05 -2.50 34.56
C GLU A 321 5.29 -2.35 33.67
N ARG A 322 5.34 -3.06 32.53
CA ARG A 322 6.38 -2.89 31.51
C ARG A 322 6.41 -1.46 30.98
N PHE A 323 5.27 -0.86 30.63
CA PHE A 323 5.21 0.54 30.18
C PHE A 323 5.75 1.51 31.25
N SER A 324 5.37 1.32 32.52
CA SER A 324 5.86 2.18 33.62
C SER A 324 7.39 2.17 33.76
N ILE A 325 8.03 1.04 33.47
CA ILE A 325 9.50 0.90 33.49
C ILE A 325 10.11 1.60 32.27
N GLY A 326 9.46 1.49 31.11
CA GLY A 326 9.82 2.26 29.90
C GLY A 326 9.76 3.76 30.16
N LEU A 327 8.70 4.24 30.82
CA LEU A 327 8.56 5.65 31.21
C LEU A 327 9.66 6.10 32.18
N LYS A 328 10.00 5.27 33.19
CA LYS A 328 11.12 5.53 34.09
C LYS A 328 12.46 5.63 33.34
N PHE A 329 12.66 4.81 32.31
CA PHE A 329 13.82 4.90 31.45
C PHE A 329 13.84 6.23 30.68
N LEU A 330 12.75 6.58 29.99
CA LEU A 330 12.65 7.83 29.22
C LEU A 330 12.84 9.07 30.11
N ASN A 331 12.19 9.12 31.28
CA ASN A 331 12.37 10.20 32.25
C ASN A 331 13.82 10.30 32.76
N SER A 332 14.51 9.15 32.91
CA SER A 332 15.93 9.15 33.26
C SER A 332 16.84 9.72 32.15
N LEU A 333 16.42 9.65 30.89
CA LEU A 333 17.12 10.27 29.76
C LEU A 333 16.80 11.77 29.66
N VAL A 334 15.54 12.16 29.86
CA VAL A 334 15.12 13.58 29.92
C VAL A 334 15.89 14.32 31.02
N THR A 335 16.02 13.74 32.21
CA THR A 335 16.80 14.33 33.31
C THR A 335 18.30 14.45 32.99
N LYS A 336 18.85 13.55 32.16
CA LYS A 336 20.23 13.59 31.68
C LYS A 336 20.42 14.49 30.45
N LYS A 337 19.35 15.00 29.85
CA LYS A 337 19.33 15.76 28.59
C LYS A 337 19.98 15.03 27.40
N ASP A 338 19.92 13.70 27.41
CA ASP A 338 20.41 12.90 26.29
C ASP A 338 19.28 12.68 25.28
N TRP A 339 19.14 13.64 24.36
CA TRP A 339 18.03 13.69 23.42
C TRP A 339 18.14 12.69 22.28
N GLY A 340 19.35 12.38 21.81
CA GLY A 340 19.55 11.44 20.70
C GLY A 340 19.08 10.03 21.06
N THR A 341 19.52 9.51 22.22
CA THR A 341 19.12 8.17 22.68
C THR A 341 17.64 8.12 23.08
N LEU A 342 17.08 9.23 23.55
CA LEU A 342 15.66 9.33 23.86
C LEU A 342 14.82 9.14 22.59
N VAL A 343 15.16 9.86 21.52
CA VAL A 343 14.45 9.85 20.23
C VAL A 343 14.45 8.43 19.61
N ASP A 344 15.57 7.72 19.65
CA ASP A 344 15.68 6.35 19.14
C ASP A 344 14.82 5.33 19.90
N HIS A 345 14.70 5.50 21.22
CA HIS A 345 14.01 4.55 22.09
C HIS A 345 12.54 4.88 22.36
N LEU A 346 12.12 6.12 22.12
CA LEU A 346 10.77 6.60 22.38
C LEU A 346 9.74 5.84 21.53
N ASN A 347 9.89 5.83 20.20
CA ASN A 347 8.96 5.12 19.32
C ASN A 347 8.91 3.61 19.61
N ILE A 348 10.07 2.99 19.90
CA ILE A 348 10.14 1.56 20.20
C ILE A 348 9.31 1.21 21.44
N ILE A 349 9.43 2.02 22.51
CA ILE A 349 8.73 1.75 23.77
C ILE A 349 7.23 1.98 23.61
N PHE A 350 6.82 3.08 22.97
CA PHE A 350 5.40 3.40 22.80
C PHE A 350 4.71 2.46 21.79
N GLU A 351 5.32 2.16 20.64
CA GLU A 351 4.73 1.23 19.65
C GLU A 351 4.64 -0.20 20.18
N GLU A 352 5.67 -0.71 20.87
CA GLU A 352 5.63 -2.07 21.39
C GLU A 352 4.61 -2.22 22.53
N THR A 353 4.39 -1.17 23.32
CA THR A 353 3.37 -1.19 24.38
C THR A 353 1.97 -1.11 23.79
N LEU A 354 1.72 -0.24 22.80
CA LEU A 354 0.47 -0.16 22.06
C LEU A 354 0.10 -1.47 21.36
N ASN A 355 1.07 -2.16 20.76
CA ASN A 355 0.85 -3.47 20.12
C ASN A 355 0.61 -4.61 21.13
N SER A 356 1.01 -4.45 22.39
CA SER A 356 0.85 -5.45 23.45
C SER A 356 -0.41 -5.26 24.30
N LEU A 357 -1.17 -4.18 24.07
CA LEU A 357 -2.41 -3.87 24.74
C LEU A 357 -3.58 -4.49 23.98
N ASP A 358 -4.46 -5.20 24.69
CA ASP A 358 -5.70 -5.71 24.11
C ASP A 358 -6.60 -4.56 23.68
N SER A 359 -7.30 -4.72 22.55
CA SER A 359 -8.19 -3.70 21.94
C SER A 359 -9.30 -3.16 22.86
N ASN A 360 -9.52 -3.76 24.04
CA ASN A 360 -10.54 -3.39 25.01
C ASN A 360 -10.03 -2.45 26.14
N SER A 361 -8.76 -2.02 26.11
CA SER A 361 -8.13 -1.18 27.16
C SER A 361 -8.03 0.30 26.76
N TYR A 362 -9.18 0.94 26.49
CA TYR A 362 -9.23 2.33 26.01
C TYR A 362 -8.55 3.32 26.97
N ASP A 363 -8.77 3.20 28.29
CA ASP A 363 -8.24 4.12 29.29
C ASP A 363 -6.70 4.06 29.39
N VAL A 364 -6.14 2.86 29.32
CA VAL A 364 -4.69 2.63 29.34
C VAL A 364 -4.05 3.17 28.06
N THR A 365 -4.70 2.95 26.93
CA THR A 365 -4.26 3.48 25.63
C THR A 365 -4.24 5.00 25.63
N GLN A 366 -5.26 5.67 26.19
CA GLN A 366 -5.30 7.12 26.31
C GLN A 366 -4.20 7.66 27.23
N ASN A 367 -3.92 6.99 28.34
CA ASN A 367 -2.80 7.36 29.23
C ASN A 367 -1.44 7.25 28.53
N VAL A 368 -1.22 6.17 27.77
CA VAL A 368 0.01 5.99 26.99
C VAL A 368 0.18 7.10 25.95
N LEU A 369 -0.89 7.47 25.23
CA LEU A 369 -0.87 8.58 24.27
C LEU A 369 -0.64 9.94 24.93
N LYS A 370 -1.18 10.14 26.12
CA LYS A 370 -0.98 11.35 26.92
C LYS A 370 0.50 11.50 27.32
N GLU A 371 1.11 10.47 27.88
CA GLU A 371 2.52 10.51 28.27
C GLU A 371 3.44 10.64 27.05
N TRP A 372 3.07 10.06 25.90
CA TRP A 372 3.79 10.25 24.64
C TRP A 372 3.77 11.73 24.21
N ALA A 373 2.60 12.36 24.24
CA ALA A 373 2.46 13.78 23.93
C ALA A 373 3.28 14.66 24.89
N ASP A 374 3.22 14.40 26.19
CA ASP A 374 3.93 15.19 27.21
C ASP A 374 5.46 15.14 27.02
N ILE A 375 6.02 13.97 26.65
CA ILE A 375 7.45 13.85 26.35
C ILE A 375 7.81 14.59 25.04
N ILE A 376 6.94 14.55 24.03
CA ILE A 376 7.15 15.29 22.78
C ILE A 376 7.09 16.81 23.02
N GLU A 377 6.17 17.32 23.83
CA GLU A 377 6.10 18.74 24.19
C GLU A 377 7.39 19.23 24.89
N ILE A 378 7.94 18.42 25.81
CA ILE A 378 9.25 18.69 26.44
C ILE A 378 10.35 18.74 25.38
N LEU A 379 10.31 17.85 24.39
CA LEU A 379 11.29 17.80 23.31
C LEU A 379 11.18 18.98 22.35
N ILE A 380 9.97 19.44 22.03
CA ILE A 380 9.72 20.64 21.22
C ILE A 380 10.35 21.86 21.90
N THR A 381 10.14 22.02 23.21
CA THR A 381 10.74 23.10 24.01
C THR A 381 12.28 23.07 24.00
N SER A 382 12.89 21.90 23.78
CA SER A 382 14.34 21.72 23.78
C SER A 382 15.04 22.10 22.46
N GLY A 383 14.29 22.35 21.38
CA GLY A 383 14.81 22.87 20.11
C GLY A 383 15.22 21.83 19.05
N ASN A 384 15.06 20.53 19.31
CA ASN A 384 15.45 19.44 18.38
C ASN A 384 14.32 18.99 17.43
N ILE A 385 13.44 19.91 17.00
CA ILE A 385 12.17 19.59 16.31
C ILE A 385 12.38 18.94 14.94
N VAL A 386 13.49 19.23 14.25
CA VAL A 386 13.80 18.65 12.93
C VAL A 386 13.99 17.13 12.99
N GLU A 387 14.54 16.60 14.08
CA GLU A 387 14.75 15.16 14.26
C GLU A 387 13.50 14.45 14.76
N ILE A 388 12.62 15.17 15.47
CA ILE A 388 11.40 14.64 16.09
C ILE A 388 10.25 14.55 15.10
N ALA A 389 10.12 15.52 14.19
CA ALA A 389 9.02 15.60 13.24
C ALA A 389 8.76 14.33 12.40
N PRO A 390 9.76 13.57 11.90
CA PRO A 390 9.49 12.30 11.20
C PRO A 390 9.01 11.17 12.11
N LEU A 391 9.19 11.28 13.43
CA LEU A 391 8.91 10.23 14.41
C LEU A 391 7.51 10.34 15.01
N ILE A 392 6.78 11.42 14.72
CA ILE A 392 5.41 11.61 15.21
C ILE A 392 4.47 10.64 14.48
N PRO A 393 3.75 9.79 15.23
CA PRO A 393 2.88 8.77 14.65
C PRO A 393 1.69 9.40 13.93
N LYS A 394 1.30 8.79 12.80
CA LYS A 394 0.04 9.11 12.10
C LYS A 394 -1.15 8.35 12.71
N LYS A 395 -0.88 7.14 13.22
CA LYS A 395 -1.81 6.25 13.90
C LYS A 395 -1.04 5.44 14.95
N PRO A 396 -1.46 5.45 16.22
CA PRO A 396 -2.53 6.26 16.81
C PRO A 396 -2.24 7.76 16.76
N ALA A 397 -3.29 8.58 16.64
CA ALA A 397 -3.18 10.03 16.62
C ALA A 397 -2.92 10.57 18.04
N LEU A 398 -1.96 11.49 18.17
CA LEU A 398 -1.70 12.21 19.41
C LEU A 398 -2.67 13.40 19.58
N ARG A 399 -2.49 14.18 20.65
CA ARG A 399 -3.22 15.44 20.83
C ARG A 399 -2.89 16.42 19.70
N LYS A 400 -3.88 17.21 19.29
CA LYS A 400 -3.75 18.21 18.22
C LYS A 400 -2.60 19.21 18.48
N SER A 401 -2.48 19.68 19.72
CA SER A 401 -1.41 20.59 20.16
C SER A 401 -0.01 20.16 19.72
N VAL A 402 0.31 18.86 19.76
CA VAL A 402 1.64 18.36 19.38
C VAL A 402 1.91 18.57 17.88
N TYR A 403 0.91 18.37 17.04
CA TYR A 403 1.01 18.63 15.60
C TYR A 403 1.06 20.13 15.33
N ASP A 404 0.25 20.91 16.06
CA ASP A 404 0.17 22.35 15.94
C ASP A 404 1.53 23.01 16.30
N ASP A 405 2.13 22.62 17.42
CA ASP A 405 3.42 23.14 17.91
C ASP A 405 4.56 22.90 16.90
N VAL A 406 4.57 21.73 16.25
CA VAL A 406 5.58 21.38 15.24
C VAL A 406 5.38 22.21 13.97
N LEU A 407 4.14 22.38 13.52
CA LEU A 407 3.82 23.20 12.36
C LEU A 407 4.09 24.68 12.61
N HIS A 408 3.74 25.20 13.80
CA HIS A 408 4.09 26.56 14.24
C HIS A 408 5.59 26.77 14.29
N TYR A 409 6.38 25.79 14.75
CA TYR A 409 7.83 25.89 14.73
C TYR A 409 8.39 25.95 13.29
N PHE A 410 7.86 25.15 12.36
CA PHE A 410 8.29 25.22 10.96
C PHE A 410 7.95 26.56 10.31
N LEU A 411 6.78 27.12 10.63
CA LEU A 411 6.41 28.46 10.21
C LEU A 411 7.32 29.52 10.85
N ALA A 412 7.51 29.52 12.18
CA ALA A 412 8.31 30.51 12.89
C ALA A 412 9.78 30.59 12.43
N ASN A 413 10.33 29.50 11.86
CA ASN A 413 11.70 29.45 11.34
C ASN A 413 11.77 29.53 9.80
N ASP A 414 10.70 29.94 9.12
CA ASP A 414 10.62 30.08 7.66
C ASP A 414 10.95 28.80 6.86
N MET A 415 10.74 27.62 7.45
CA MET A 415 10.96 26.31 6.81
C MET A 415 9.71 25.83 6.05
N ILE A 416 9.28 26.60 5.05
CA ILE A 416 8.07 26.38 4.25
C ILE A 416 8.05 25.00 3.57
N ASN A 417 9.16 24.56 3.01
CA ASN A 417 9.26 23.25 2.34
C ASN A 417 8.95 22.06 3.26
N LYS A 418 9.41 22.13 4.53
CA LYS A 418 9.12 21.08 5.52
C LYS A 418 7.66 21.17 5.97
N PHE A 419 7.13 22.36 6.17
CA PHE A 419 5.71 22.58 6.46
C PHE A 419 4.80 21.98 5.38
N HIS A 420 5.11 22.20 4.09
CA HIS A 420 4.41 21.57 2.97
C HIS A 420 4.47 20.04 3.01
N GLU A 421 5.64 19.47 3.29
CA GLU A 421 5.82 18.02 3.41
C GLU A 421 4.94 17.42 4.52
N TYR A 422 4.82 18.09 5.67
CA TYR A 422 3.99 17.60 6.77
C TYR A 422 2.49 17.81 6.50
N ILE A 423 2.06 18.91 5.89
CA ILE A 423 0.65 19.13 5.49
C ILE A 423 0.20 18.16 4.40
N THR A 424 1.09 17.74 3.51
CA THR A 424 0.77 16.69 2.54
C THR A 424 0.68 15.32 3.19
N LYS A 425 1.54 15.03 4.18
CA LYS A 425 1.60 13.73 4.87
C LYS A 425 0.58 13.52 5.98
N TRP A 426 0.14 14.57 6.66
CA TRP A 426 -0.82 14.55 7.76
C TRP A 426 -2.25 14.78 7.28
N ASP A 427 -3.20 14.13 7.94
CA ASP A 427 -4.64 14.33 7.68
C ASP A 427 -5.12 15.60 8.40
N LEU A 428 -6.12 16.27 7.85
CA LEU A 428 -6.66 17.55 8.34
C LEU A 428 -7.22 17.46 9.76
N LYS A 429 -7.54 16.24 10.23
CA LYS A 429 -8.07 16.00 11.57
C LYS A 429 -7.00 16.07 12.68
N LEU A 430 -5.72 16.02 12.31
CA LEU A 430 -4.60 15.92 13.26
C LEU A 430 -4.18 17.29 13.82
N PHE A 431 -4.46 18.38 13.11
CA PHE A 431 -4.02 19.74 13.48
C PHE A 431 -5.17 20.75 13.32
N SER A 432 -5.04 21.94 13.93
CA SER A 432 -6.03 23.02 13.83
C SER A 432 -5.86 23.83 12.54
N VAL A 433 -6.60 23.45 11.50
CA VAL A 433 -6.49 24.10 10.18
C VAL A 433 -6.81 25.59 10.22
N GLU A 434 -7.78 26.02 11.03
CA GLU A 434 -8.20 27.42 11.15
C GLU A 434 -7.08 28.34 11.65
N ASP A 435 -6.31 27.91 12.66
CA ASP A 435 -5.19 28.68 13.21
C ASP A 435 -4.08 28.88 12.16
N PHE A 436 -3.83 27.86 11.33
CA PHE A 436 -2.85 27.96 10.24
C PHE A 436 -3.38 28.76 9.05
N GLU A 437 -4.68 28.76 8.78
CA GLU A 437 -5.29 29.66 7.78
C GLU A 437 -5.05 31.12 8.17
N GLU A 438 -5.33 31.49 9.43
CA GLU A 438 -5.14 32.85 9.94
C GLU A 438 -3.65 33.25 9.98
N GLU A 439 -2.77 32.37 10.46
CA GLU A 439 -1.32 32.63 10.49
C GLU A 439 -0.73 32.77 9.07
N LEU A 440 -1.21 32.00 8.09
CA LEU A 440 -0.78 32.14 6.69
C LEU A 440 -1.35 33.42 6.06
N GLU A 441 -2.61 33.77 6.33
CA GLU A 441 -3.22 35.02 5.86
C GLU A 441 -2.47 36.24 6.40
N THR A 442 -2.23 36.30 7.72
CA THR A 442 -1.47 37.40 8.35
C THR A 442 -0.04 37.49 7.82
N ARG A 443 0.61 36.36 7.53
CA ARG A 443 1.92 36.36 6.89
C ARG A 443 1.88 36.81 5.44
N ILE A 444 0.84 36.48 4.69
CA ILE A 444 0.64 36.98 3.32
C ILE A 444 0.36 38.49 3.32
N GLU A 445 -0.29 39.03 4.34
CA GLU A 445 -0.56 40.46 4.49
C GLU A 445 0.68 41.24 4.97
N THR A 446 1.44 40.68 5.90
CA THR A 446 2.68 41.31 6.44
C THR A 446 3.86 41.15 5.49
N ALA A 447 4.00 39.99 4.84
CA ALA A 447 4.86 39.82 3.68
C ALA A 447 4.18 40.47 2.48
N SER A 448 4.32 41.79 2.36
CA SER A 448 4.18 42.48 1.08
C SER A 448 5.22 41.92 0.11
N GLU A 449 4.96 40.75 -0.48
CA GLU A 449 5.89 40.16 -1.42
C GLU A 449 5.97 41.03 -2.68
N PRO A 450 7.20 41.26 -3.18
CA PRO A 450 7.46 42.14 -4.30
C PRO A 450 6.79 41.62 -5.57
N THR A 451 6.30 42.56 -6.35
CA THR A 451 5.77 42.43 -7.72
C THR A 451 6.83 41.98 -8.75
N ALA A 452 7.87 41.25 -8.35
CA ALA A 452 8.93 40.81 -9.24
C ALA A 452 9.05 39.27 -9.25
N PRO A 453 8.81 38.60 -10.39
CA PRO A 453 9.17 37.20 -10.54
C PRO A 453 10.71 37.10 -10.57
N SER A 454 11.34 36.76 -9.45
CA SER A 454 12.71 36.25 -9.48
C SER A 454 12.68 34.91 -10.19
N LYS A 455 13.30 34.91 -11.36
CA LYS A 455 13.52 33.77 -12.25
C LYS A 455 14.28 32.67 -11.49
N GLU A 456 13.58 31.67 -10.99
CA GLU A 456 14.16 30.36 -10.70
C GLU A 456 13.07 29.30 -10.83
N GLU A 457 13.22 28.43 -11.84
CA GLU A 457 12.30 27.35 -12.23
C GLU A 457 12.42 26.13 -11.30
N GLY A 458 12.49 26.35 -10.00
CA GLY A 458 12.32 25.32 -8.97
C GLY A 458 11.13 25.71 -8.13
N SER A 459 10.02 24.96 -8.24
CA SER A 459 8.79 25.03 -7.44
C SER A 459 8.86 26.05 -6.28
N ASN A 460 8.61 27.34 -6.56
CA ASN A 460 8.54 28.36 -5.52
C ASN A 460 7.26 28.13 -4.73
N ILE A 461 7.38 27.23 -3.75
CA ILE A 461 6.39 27.00 -2.72
C ILE A 461 6.35 28.29 -1.89
N THR A 462 5.26 29.05 -2.01
CA THR A 462 5.03 30.35 -1.36
C THR A 462 3.90 30.19 -0.35
N TYR A 463 3.83 31.00 0.71
CA TYR A 463 2.73 30.90 1.69
C TYR A 463 1.32 30.86 1.05
N ARG A 464 1.15 31.49 -0.13
CA ARG A 464 -0.08 31.44 -0.93
C ARG A 464 -0.38 30.05 -1.52
N THR A 465 0.62 29.29 -1.98
CA THR A 465 0.42 27.94 -2.51
C THR A 465 -0.05 26.96 -1.44
N GLU A 466 0.44 27.11 -0.22
CA GLU A 466 0.04 26.30 0.94
C GLU A 466 -1.35 26.63 1.41
N LEU A 467 -1.67 27.92 1.54
CA LEU A 467 -3.00 28.35 1.91
C LEU A 467 -4.04 27.84 0.92
N VAL A 468 -3.74 27.95 -0.38
CA VAL A 468 -4.56 27.36 -1.44
C VAL A 468 -4.70 25.85 -1.26
N HIS A 469 -3.61 25.14 -0.97
CA HIS A 469 -3.65 23.69 -0.76
C HIS A 469 -4.52 23.27 0.43
N LEU A 470 -4.47 24.01 1.55
CA LEU A 470 -5.35 23.81 2.70
C LEU A 470 -6.81 24.05 2.34
N TYR A 471 -7.14 25.17 1.70
CA TYR A 471 -8.52 25.45 1.28
C TYR A 471 -9.08 24.43 0.28
N LEU A 472 -8.26 23.93 -0.64
CA LEU A 472 -8.68 22.88 -1.57
C LEU A 472 -8.96 21.57 -0.85
N LYS A 473 -8.14 21.22 0.16
CA LYS A 473 -8.35 20.04 0.99
C LYS A 473 -9.61 20.15 1.86
N GLU A 474 -9.94 21.33 2.36
CA GLU A 474 -11.16 21.59 3.13
C GLU A 474 -12.42 21.86 2.28
N ASN A 475 -12.31 21.90 0.95
CA ASN A 475 -13.36 22.30 0.03
C ASN A 475 -13.85 23.76 0.19
N LYS A 476 -13.03 24.66 0.76
CA LYS A 476 -13.30 26.11 0.88
C LYS A 476 -12.96 26.85 -0.42
N TYR A 477 -13.68 26.53 -1.50
CA TYR A 477 -13.38 27.04 -2.84
C TYR A 477 -13.52 28.57 -3.00
N THR A 478 -14.45 29.18 -2.26
CA THR A 478 -14.68 30.64 -2.33
C THR A 478 -13.48 31.43 -1.80
N LYS A 479 -12.90 31.03 -0.67
CA LYS A 479 -11.68 31.65 -0.17
C LYS A 479 -10.47 31.34 -1.06
N ALA A 480 -10.40 30.15 -1.67
CA ALA A 480 -9.27 29.75 -2.50
C ALA A 480 -9.13 30.56 -3.81
N ILE A 481 -10.24 30.92 -4.47
CA ILE A 481 -10.23 31.53 -5.80
C ILE A 481 -9.44 32.85 -5.87
N PRO A 482 -9.64 33.83 -4.97
CA PRO A 482 -8.85 35.06 -4.97
C PRO A 482 -7.34 34.83 -4.86
N HIS A 483 -6.91 33.86 -4.05
CA HIS A 483 -5.50 33.52 -3.90
C HIS A 483 -4.96 32.79 -5.14
N LEU A 484 -5.75 31.89 -5.73
CA LEU A 484 -5.42 31.21 -6.99
C LEU A 484 -5.29 32.18 -8.17
N LEU A 485 -6.14 33.21 -8.24
CA LEU A 485 -6.08 34.27 -9.25
C LEU A 485 -4.79 35.07 -9.13
N LYS A 486 -4.45 35.49 -7.90
CA LYS A 486 -3.18 36.19 -7.62
C LYS A 486 -1.95 35.33 -7.91
N ALA A 487 -2.03 34.02 -7.69
CA ALA A 487 -0.97 33.05 -8.01
C ALA A 487 -0.88 32.69 -9.51
N LYS A 488 -1.82 33.18 -10.34
CA LYS A 488 -1.94 32.84 -11.77
C LYS A 488 -2.00 31.34 -12.03
N ASP A 489 -2.71 30.60 -11.17
CA ASP A 489 -2.82 29.16 -11.27
C ASP A 489 -4.01 28.75 -12.15
N LEU A 490 -3.76 27.88 -13.14
CA LEU A 490 -4.78 27.36 -14.05
C LEU A 490 -5.85 26.52 -13.34
N ARG A 491 -5.53 25.95 -12.17
CA ARG A 491 -6.49 25.16 -11.36
C ARG A 491 -7.73 25.97 -10.97
N ALA A 492 -7.62 27.30 -10.89
CA ALA A 492 -8.76 28.18 -10.65
C ALA A 492 -9.88 27.95 -11.67
N LEU A 493 -9.56 27.85 -12.97
CA LEU A 493 -10.56 27.67 -14.03
C LEU A 493 -11.31 26.35 -13.88
N THR A 494 -10.60 25.28 -13.53
CA THR A 494 -11.24 23.97 -13.30
C THR A 494 -12.17 23.99 -12.09
N ILE A 495 -11.77 24.66 -11.01
CA ILE A 495 -12.57 24.75 -9.78
C ILE A 495 -13.82 25.60 -10.01
N ILE A 496 -13.66 26.76 -10.66
CA ILE A 496 -14.76 27.67 -10.99
C ILE A 496 -15.77 26.95 -11.88
N LYS A 497 -15.30 26.17 -12.86
CA LYS A 497 -16.16 25.35 -13.74
C LYS A 497 -16.94 24.29 -12.96
N ILE A 498 -16.28 23.49 -12.13
CA ILE A 498 -16.91 22.36 -11.41
C ILE A 498 -17.94 22.87 -10.38
N GLN A 499 -17.61 23.94 -9.65
CA GLN A 499 -18.44 24.46 -8.56
C GLN A 499 -19.42 25.56 -9.00
N ASN A 500 -19.43 25.93 -10.29
CA ASN A 500 -20.28 26.97 -10.87
C ASN A 500 -20.20 28.34 -10.14
N LEU A 501 -18.99 28.72 -9.71
CA LEU A 501 -18.76 29.91 -8.88
C LEU A 501 -18.55 31.21 -9.69
N LEU A 502 -18.62 31.14 -11.02
CA LEU A 502 -18.38 32.29 -11.90
C LEU A 502 -19.25 33.52 -11.58
N PRO A 503 -20.56 33.40 -11.25
CA PRO A 503 -21.39 34.56 -10.94
C PRO A 503 -20.90 35.40 -9.76
N GLN A 504 -20.19 34.78 -8.81
CA GLN A 504 -19.67 35.46 -7.61
C GLN A 504 -18.38 36.27 -7.89
N TYR A 505 -17.65 35.93 -8.96
CA TYR A 505 -16.36 36.54 -9.31
C TYR A 505 -16.42 37.34 -10.62
N LEU A 506 -17.61 37.85 -10.99
CA LEU A 506 -17.80 38.67 -12.19
C LEU A 506 -16.90 39.92 -12.21
N ASP A 507 -16.68 40.54 -11.05
CA ASP A 507 -15.81 41.73 -10.95
C ASP A 507 -14.32 41.39 -11.21
N GLN A 508 -13.93 40.12 -11.12
CA GLN A 508 -12.57 39.62 -11.37
C GLN A 508 -12.46 38.84 -12.70
N ILE A 509 -13.45 38.98 -13.58
CA ILE A 509 -13.50 38.24 -14.86
C ILE A 509 -12.27 38.49 -15.74
N VAL A 510 -11.69 39.69 -15.69
CA VAL A 510 -10.48 40.06 -16.43
C VAL A 510 -9.30 39.19 -15.97
N ASP A 511 -9.13 39.03 -14.66
CA ASP A 511 -8.08 38.20 -14.09
C ASP A 511 -8.30 36.72 -14.43
N ILE A 512 -9.56 36.26 -14.40
CA ILE A 512 -9.94 34.89 -14.79
C ILE A 512 -9.60 34.62 -16.26
N ILE A 513 -9.88 35.56 -17.17
CA ILE A 513 -9.57 35.43 -18.60
C ILE A 513 -8.05 35.44 -18.81
N LEU A 514 -7.32 36.27 -18.07
CA LEU A 514 -5.87 36.39 -18.19
C LEU A 514 -5.08 35.25 -17.55
N LEU A 515 -5.72 34.37 -16.77
CA LEU A 515 -5.07 33.22 -16.11
C LEU A 515 -4.15 32.38 -17.03
N PRO A 516 -4.56 32.00 -18.26
CA PRO A 516 -3.71 31.20 -19.14
C PRO A 516 -2.56 32.01 -19.77
N TYR A 517 -2.62 33.34 -19.71
CA TYR A 517 -1.73 34.23 -20.43
C TYR A 517 -0.64 34.81 -19.52
N LYS A 518 0.62 34.42 -19.78
CA LYS A 518 1.78 34.88 -19.00
C LYS A 518 2.49 36.13 -19.56
N GLY A 519 1.99 36.70 -20.65
CA GLY A 519 2.58 37.87 -21.32
C GLY A 519 1.99 39.22 -20.89
N GLU A 520 2.50 40.31 -21.45
CA GLU A 520 1.94 41.66 -21.28
C GLU A 520 0.63 41.83 -22.05
N ILE A 521 -0.35 42.50 -21.44
CA ILE A 521 -1.71 42.71 -21.99
C ILE A 521 -1.69 43.40 -23.37
N SER A 522 -0.67 44.22 -23.63
CA SER A 522 -0.47 44.91 -24.92
C SER A 522 -0.17 43.96 -26.08
N HIS A 523 0.42 42.78 -25.82
CA HIS A 523 0.76 41.79 -26.84
C HIS A 523 -0.45 40.96 -27.31
N ILE A 524 -1.54 40.94 -26.56
CA ILE A 524 -2.80 40.28 -26.95
C ILE A 524 -3.34 40.87 -28.25
N SER A 525 -3.14 42.18 -28.48
CA SER A 525 -3.53 42.85 -29.72
C SER A 525 -2.79 42.35 -30.96
N LYS A 526 -1.58 41.79 -30.80
CA LYS A 526 -0.72 41.31 -31.90
C LYS A 526 -0.92 39.83 -32.23
N LEU A 527 -1.56 39.06 -31.34
CA LEU A 527 -1.81 37.64 -31.54
C LEU A 527 -2.81 37.39 -32.69
N SER A 528 -2.59 36.30 -33.42
CA SER A 528 -3.56 35.78 -34.39
C SER A 528 -4.80 35.21 -33.70
N ILE A 529 -5.91 35.11 -34.43
CA ILE A 529 -7.17 34.57 -33.89
C ILE A 529 -7.00 33.12 -33.45
N PHE A 530 -6.20 32.34 -34.18
CA PHE A 530 -5.91 30.95 -33.85
C PHE A 530 -5.13 30.80 -32.54
N GLU A 531 -4.14 31.66 -32.29
CA GLU A 531 -3.40 31.68 -31.02
C GLU A 531 -4.29 32.10 -29.85
N ILE A 532 -5.23 33.01 -30.07
CA ILE A 532 -6.19 33.42 -29.05
C ILE A 532 -7.17 32.29 -28.73
N GLN A 533 -7.72 31.63 -29.74
CA GLN A 533 -8.61 30.49 -29.55
C GLN A 533 -7.92 29.34 -28.80
N THR A 534 -6.63 29.09 -29.05
CA THR A 534 -5.90 28.02 -28.37
C THR A 534 -5.52 28.37 -26.93
N ILE A 535 -5.04 29.59 -26.67
CA ILE A 535 -4.62 30.03 -25.32
C ILE A 535 -5.83 30.26 -24.41
N PHE A 536 -6.85 30.95 -24.92
CA PHE A 536 -8.02 31.38 -24.15
C PHE A 536 -9.20 30.41 -24.26
N ASN A 537 -9.01 29.21 -24.84
CA ASN A 537 -10.08 28.22 -24.98
C ASN A 537 -10.76 27.93 -23.63
N LYS A 538 -9.96 27.66 -22.58
CA LYS A 538 -10.48 27.26 -21.27
C LYS A 538 -11.33 28.37 -20.59
N PRO A 539 -10.89 29.64 -20.53
CA PRO A 539 -11.76 30.73 -20.08
C PRO A 539 -13.00 30.95 -20.95
N ILE A 540 -12.86 30.87 -22.29
CA ILE A 540 -13.98 31.06 -23.22
C ILE A 540 -15.03 29.95 -23.04
N ASP A 541 -14.58 28.71 -22.88
CA ASP A 541 -15.42 27.56 -22.56
C ASP A 541 -16.18 27.77 -21.26
N LEU A 542 -15.49 28.25 -20.23
CA LEU A 542 -16.05 28.52 -18.92
C LEU A 542 -17.14 29.60 -18.97
N LEU A 543 -16.91 30.67 -19.74
CA LEU A 543 -17.91 31.72 -19.97
C LEU A 543 -19.12 31.18 -20.75
N PHE A 544 -18.86 30.36 -21.78
CA PHE A 544 -19.90 29.78 -22.62
C PHE A 544 -20.81 28.81 -21.85
N GLU A 545 -20.23 27.96 -20.99
CA GLU A 545 -21.01 27.04 -20.16
C GLU A 545 -21.91 27.77 -19.15
N ASN A 546 -21.54 29.00 -18.78
CA ASN A 546 -22.31 29.89 -17.91
C ASN A 546 -23.34 30.76 -18.64
N ARG A 547 -23.66 30.46 -19.91
CA ARG A 547 -24.59 31.25 -20.73
C ARG A 547 -26.00 31.42 -20.16
N HIS A 548 -26.44 30.50 -19.29
CA HIS A 548 -27.76 30.56 -18.66
C HIS A 548 -27.75 31.26 -17.30
N THR A 549 -26.57 31.40 -16.68
CA THR A 549 -26.42 32.06 -15.36
C THR A 549 -26.08 33.54 -15.52
N ILE A 550 -25.33 33.90 -16.56
CA ILE A 550 -24.90 35.27 -16.83
C ILE A 550 -25.41 35.68 -18.22
N SER A 551 -26.07 36.84 -18.29
CA SER A 551 -26.54 37.37 -19.58
C SER A 551 -25.37 37.80 -20.46
N VAL A 552 -25.47 37.54 -21.76
CA VAL A 552 -24.48 37.98 -22.77
C VAL A 552 -24.32 39.50 -22.74
N ALA A 553 -25.38 40.24 -22.41
CA ALA A 553 -25.35 41.69 -22.21
C ALA A 553 -24.39 42.12 -21.10
N ARG A 554 -24.44 41.45 -19.95
CA ARG A 554 -23.57 41.81 -18.83
C ARG A 554 -22.09 41.54 -19.15
N ILE A 555 -21.81 40.44 -19.85
CA ILE A 555 -20.44 40.15 -20.30
C ILE A 555 -19.98 41.19 -21.31
N TYR A 556 -20.85 41.56 -22.26
CA TYR A 556 -20.53 42.58 -23.26
C TYR A 556 -20.18 43.92 -22.61
N GLU A 557 -21.00 44.40 -21.65
CA GLU A 557 -20.73 45.62 -20.89
C GLU A 557 -19.36 45.59 -20.19
N ILE A 558 -19.01 44.46 -19.55
CA ILE A 558 -17.72 44.33 -18.87
C ILE A 558 -16.56 44.36 -19.87
N PHE A 559 -16.71 43.73 -21.03
CA PHE A 559 -15.71 43.77 -22.09
C PHE A 559 -15.59 45.14 -22.78
N GLU A 560 -16.66 45.95 -22.79
CA GLU A 560 -16.66 47.29 -23.38
C GLU A 560 -16.12 48.37 -22.42
N HIS A 561 -16.49 48.30 -21.14
CA HIS A 561 -16.16 49.32 -20.14
C HIS A 561 -14.89 49.01 -19.33
N ASP A 562 -14.72 47.76 -18.89
CA ASP A 562 -13.66 47.40 -17.92
C ASP A 562 -12.42 46.77 -18.59
N CYS A 563 -12.58 46.22 -19.79
CA CYS A 563 -11.48 45.57 -20.51
C CYS A 563 -10.73 46.52 -21.47
N PRO A 564 -9.39 46.38 -21.60
CA PRO A 564 -8.63 47.06 -22.63
C PRO A 564 -9.10 46.66 -24.04
N LYS A 565 -8.99 47.58 -25.01
CA LYS A 565 -9.38 47.36 -26.43
C LYS A 565 -8.76 46.10 -27.06
N SER A 566 -7.64 45.59 -26.54
CA SER A 566 -7.02 44.33 -26.98
C SER A 566 -7.88 43.09 -26.72
N PHE A 567 -8.89 43.16 -25.85
CA PHE A 567 -9.82 42.07 -25.54
C PHE A 567 -10.94 41.93 -26.56
N LYS A 568 -11.12 42.88 -27.50
CA LYS A 568 -12.12 42.77 -28.58
C LYS A 568 -11.97 41.48 -29.40
N LYS A 569 -10.73 40.99 -29.58
CA LYS A 569 -10.46 39.71 -30.23
C LYS A 569 -10.94 38.50 -29.42
N ILE A 570 -10.84 38.56 -28.10
CA ILE A 570 -11.32 37.50 -27.19
C ILE A 570 -12.86 37.51 -27.17
N LEU A 571 -13.46 38.70 -27.10
CA LEU A 571 -14.92 38.88 -27.22
C LEU A 571 -15.43 38.33 -28.55
N PHE A 572 -14.73 38.59 -29.65
CA PHE A 572 -15.08 38.02 -30.95
C PHE A 572 -15.05 36.48 -30.95
N CYS A 573 -13.99 35.87 -30.39
CA CYS A 573 -13.92 34.40 -30.27
C CYS A 573 -15.03 33.82 -29.38
N TYR A 574 -15.39 34.53 -28.31
CA TYR A 574 -16.51 34.17 -27.44
C TYR A 574 -17.85 34.23 -28.19
N LEU A 575 -18.11 35.31 -28.93
CA LEU A 575 -19.35 35.47 -29.70
C LEU A 575 -19.48 34.45 -30.84
N ILE A 576 -18.39 34.17 -31.58
CA ILE A 576 -18.42 33.15 -32.64
C ILE A 576 -18.81 31.79 -32.10
N LYS A 577 -18.38 31.44 -30.88
CA LYS A 577 -18.70 30.15 -30.29
C LYS A 577 -20.20 29.90 -30.15
N PHE A 578 -21.01 30.95 -30.01
CA PHE A 578 -22.47 30.81 -29.97
C PHE A 578 -23.09 30.51 -31.36
N LEU A 579 -22.43 30.89 -32.46
CA LEU A 579 -22.96 30.73 -33.84
C LEU A 579 -23.00 29.27 -34.29
N ASP A 580 -22.12 28.44 -33.73
CA ASP A 580 -22.03 27.01 -33.99
C ASP A 580 -22.98 26.18 -33.11
N THR A 581 -23.73 26.83 -32.22
CA THR A 581 -24.62 26.17 -31.25
C THR A 581 -26.08 26.59 -31.43
N ASP A 582 -27.00 25.80 -30.85
CA ASP A 582 -28.45 26.03 -30.97
C ASP A 582 -28.93 27.37 -30.37
N ASP A 583 -28.08 28.06 -29.59
CA ASP A 583 -28.37 29.34 -28.92
C ASP A 583 -28.11 30.59 -29.79
N SER A 584 -28.08 30.43 -31.10
CA SER A 584 -27.89 31.53 -32.05
C SER A 584 -28.80 32.74 -31.77
N PHE A 585 -29.98 32.55 -31.16
CA PHE A 585 -30.89 33.63 -30.79
C PHE A 585 -30.28 34.62 -29.78
N MET A 586 -29.40 34.18 -28.87
CA MET A 586 -28.79 35.03 -27.84
C MET A 586 -27.86 36.11 -28.41
N ILE A 587 -27.39 35.92 -29.64
CA ILE A 587 -26.48 36.83 -30.36
C ILE A 587 -27.26 37.90 -31.13
N SER A 588 -28.56 37.71 -31.36
CA SER A 588 -29.45 38.62 -32.10
C SER A 588 -29.18 40.12 -31.90
N PRO A 589 -29.10 40.65 -30.65
CA PRO A 589 -28.86 42.09 -30.44
C PRO A 589 -27.42 42.54 -30.73
N TYR A 590 -26.47 41.62 -30.82
CA TYR A 590 -25.05 41.88 -31.06
C TYR A 590 -24.62 41.63 -32.50
N GLU A 591 -25.52 41.21 -33.41
CA GLU A 591 -25.20 40.90 -34.81
C GLU A 591 -24.58 42.10 -35.54
N ASN A 592 -25.02 43.33 -35.27
CA ASN A 592 -24.45 44.54 -35.86
C ASN A 592 -22.97 44.74 -35.47
N GLN A 593 -22.67 44.56 -34.19
CA GLN A 593 -21.30 44.69 -33.68
C GLN A 593 -20.44 43.52 -34.13
N LEU A 594 -21.04 42.34 -34.31
CA LEU A 594 -20.36 41.18 -34.87
C LEU A 594 -19.90 41.43 -36.30
N ILE A 595 -20.67 42.15 -37.13
CA ILE A 595 -20.26 42.57 -38.48
C ILE A 595 -19.03 43.49 -38.42
N GLU A 596 -19.00 44.44 -37.48
CA GLU A 596 -17.82 45.28 -37.24
C GLU A 596 -16.61 44.41 -36.87
N LEU A 597 -16.75 43.47 -35.95
CA LEU A 597 -15.67 42.58 -35.52
C LEU A 597 -15.23 41.61 -36.63
N TYR A 598 -16.14 41.02 -37.41
CA TYR A 598 -15.82 40.18 -38.56
C TYR A 598 -15.03 40.96 -39.62
N SER A 599 -15.44 42.20 -39.91
CA SER A 599 -14.73 43.04 -40.88
C SER A 599 -13.29 43.39 -40.44
N GLU A 600 -13.02 43.42 -39.13
CA GLU A 600 -11.67 43.62 -38.57
C GLU A 600 -10.84 42.34 -38.51
N TYR A 601 -11.42 41.23 -38.08
CA TYR A 601 -10.69 40.04 -37.67
C TYR A 601 -10.84 38.85 -38.63
N ASP A 602 -12.02 38.57 -39.16
CA ASP A 602 -12.26 37.43 -40.07
C ASP A 602 -13.17 37.81 -41.25
N ARG A 603 -12.53 38.26 -42.34
CA ARG A 603 -13.24 38.76 -43.52
C ARG A 603 -13.90 37.67 -44.35
N GLN A 604 -13.37 36.44 -44.34
CA GLN A 604 -13.83 35.38 -45.24
C GLN A 604 -15.15 34.76 -44.77
N SER A 605 -15.35 34.70 -43.45
CA SER A 605 -16.56 34.14 -42.84
C SER A 605 -17.73 35.13 -42.75
N LEU A 606 -17.50 36.40 -43.12
CA LEU A 606 -18.53 37.44 -43.07
C LEU A 606 -19.69 37.16 -44.05
N LEU A 607 -19.40 36.76 -45.29
CA LEU A 607 -20.44 36.45 -46.28
C LEU A 607 -21.35 35.28 -45.84
N PRO A 608 -20.83 34.12 -45.40
CA PRO A 608 -21.66 33.06 -44.81
C PRO A 608 -22.51 33.52 -43.63
N PHE A 609 -21.96 34.38 -42.76
CA PHE A 609 -22.68 34.94 -41.63
C PHE A 609 -23.87 35.81 -42.09
N LEU A 610 -23.65 36.73 -43.03
CA LEU A 610 -24.70 37.60 -43.58
C LEU A 610 -25.81 36.85 -44.32
N GLN A 611 -25.50 35.67 -44.88
CA GLN A 611 -26.47 34.80 -45.53
C GLN A 611 -27.32 34.00 -44.54
N LYS A 612 -26.73 33.56 -43.43
CA LYS A 612 -27.40 32.73 -42.41
C LYS A 612 -28.26 33.57 -41.45
N HIS A 613 -27.82 34.79 -41.12
CA HIS A 613 -28.47 35.68 -40.16
C HIS A 613 -29.29 36.78 -40.85
N ASN A 614 -30.33 37.28 -40.20
CA ASN A 614 -31.24 38.29 -40.76
C ASN A 614 -31.57 39.44 -39.77
N ASN A 615 -31.04 39.43 -38.56
CA ASN A 615 -31.44 40.38 -37.51
C ASN A 615 -30.56 41.64 -37.46
N TYR A 616 -29.55 41.72 -38.33
CA TYR A 616 -28.68 42.88 -38.45
C TYR A 616 -29.31 44.02 -39.26
N ASN A 617 -28.89 45.26 -38.96
CA ASN A 617 -29.26 46.44 -39.73
C ASN A 617 -28.41 46.49 -41.01
N VAL A 618 -29.08 46.38 -42.16
CA VAL A 618 -28.46 46.30 -43.49
C VAL A 618 -27.75 47.60 -43.87
N GLU A 619 -28.27 48.77 -43.49
CA GLU A 619 -27.63 50.06 -43.78
C GLU A 619 -26.28 50.20 -43.06
N SER A 620 -26.25 49.88 -41.77
CA SER A 620 -25.02 49.91 -40.96
C SER A 620 -23.99 48.90 -41.46
N ALA A 621 -24.44 47.72 -41.91
CA ALA A 621 -23.57 46.71 -42.50
C ALA A 621 -22.93 47.21 -43.82
N ILE A 622 -23.68 47.96 -44.63
CA ILE A 622 -23.17 48.58 -45.86
C ILE A 622 -22.16 49.69 -45.54
N GLU A 623 -22.41 50.52 -44.53
CA GLU A 623 -21.46 51.55 -44.09
C GLU A 623 -20.13 50.91 -43.64
N VAL A 624 -20.19 49.86 -42.82
CA VAL A 624 -19.01 49.13 -42.37
C VAL A 624 -18.27 48.48 -43.54
N CYS A 625 -18.98 47.80 -44.45
CA CYS A 625 -18.36 47.12 -45.58
C CYS A 625 -17.83 48.09 -46.65
N SER A 626 -18.46 49.26 -46.84
CA SER A 626 -18.01 50.28 -47.80
C SER A 626 -16.79 51.07 -47.29
N SER A 627 -16.66 51.21 -45.96
CA SER A 627 -15.51 51.86 -45.35
C SER A 627 -14.20 51.05 -45.48
N LYS A 628 -14.27 49.74 -45.76
CA LYS A 628 -13.12 48.82 -45.79
C LYS A 628 -12.90 48.22 -47.17
N LEU A 629 -11.67 48.32 -47.67
CA LEU A 629 -11.27 47.75 -48.96
C LEU A 629 -11.23 46.22 -48.91
N GLY A 630 -11.91 45.56 -49.86
CA GLY A 630 -11.84 44.11 -50.09
C GLY A 630 -13.08 43.28 -49.72
N LEU A 631 -14.17 43.88 -49.22
CA LEU A 631 -15.44 43.21 -48.87
C LEU A 631 -16.49 43.35 -49.99
N TYR A 632 -16.06 43.15 -51.24
CA TYR A 632 -16.89 43.42 -52.41
C TYR A 632 -18.05 42.42 -52.54
N ASN A 633 -17.82 41.14 -52.24
CA ASN A 633 -18.85 40.10 -52.36
C ASN A 633 -19.97 40.28 -51.33
N GLU A 634 -19.60 40.71 -50.11
CA GLU A 634 -20.52 41.06 -49.03
C GLU A 634 -21.34 42.30 -49.38
N LEU A 635 -20.71 43.33 -49.95
CA LEU A 635 -21.40 44.53 -50.44
C LEU A 635 -22.41 44.22 -51.55
N ILE A 636 -22.04 43.36 -52.51
CA ILE A 636 -22.94 42.91 -53.58
C ILE A 636 -24.16 42.22 -53.00
N TYR A 637 -23.97 41.35 -52.01
CA TYR A 637 -25.06 40.65 -51.33
C TYR A 637 -25.98 41.64 -50.57
N LEU A 638 -25.41 42.57 -49.82
CA LEU A 638 -26.16 43.57 -49.05
C LEU A 638 -26.95 44.54 -49.95
N TRP A 639 -26.32 45.06 -51.00
CA TRP A 639 -27.01 45.92 -51.98
C TRP A 639 -28.07 45.17 -52.78
N GLY A 640 -27.86 43.87 -53.04
CA GLY A 640 -28.90 42.98 -53.52
C GLY A 640 -30.11 42.98 -52.60
N LYS A 641 -29.93 42.73 -51.29
CA LYS A 641 -31.04 42.72 -50.31
C LYS A 641 -31.83 44.04 -50.25
N ILE A 642 -31.19 45.19 -50.44
CA ILE A 642 -31.86 46.52 -50.46
C ILE A 642 -32.56 46.80 -51.80
N GLY A 643 -32.23 46.07 -52.87
CA GLY A 643 -32.72 46.32 -54.23
C GLY A 643 -31.90 47.39 -54.97
N GLU A 644 -30.74 47.77 -54.46
CA GLU A 644 -29.77 48.68 -55.10
C GLU A 644 -28.88 47.92 -56.10
N THR A 645 -29.52 47.18 -57.00
CA THR A 645 -28.90 46.23 -57.92
C THR A 645 -27.98 46.91 -58.94
N LYS A 646 -28.29 48.15 -59.35
CA LYS A 646 -27.45 48.95 -60.27
C LYS A 646 -26.08 49.30 -59.66
N LYS A 647 -26.06 49.66 -58.37
CA LYS A 647 -24.82 49.93 -57.63
C LYS A 647 -24.01 48.65 -57.43
N ALA A 648 -24.66 47.54 -57.05
CA ALA A 648 -24.02 46.23 -56.96
C ALA A 648 -23.37 45.80 -58.27
N LEU A 649 -24.10 45.95 -59.38
CA LEU A 649 -23.61 45.61 -60.71
C LEU A 649 -22.43 46.49 -61.14
N SER A 650 -22.46 47.79 -60.86
CA SER A 650 -21.33 48.68 -61.13
C SER A 650 -20.05 48.23 -60.40
N LEU A 651 -20.19 47.79 -59.14
CA LEU A 651 -19.07 47.31 -58.34
C LEU A 651 -18.51 45.97 -58.85
N ILE A 652 -19.36 45.06 -59.36
CA ILE A 652 -18.89 43.83 -60.02
C ILE A 652 -18.08 44.18 -61.29
N ILE A 653 -18.57 45.14 -62.07
CA ILE A 653 -17.98 45.51 -63.37
C ILE A 653 -16.67 46.28 -63.20
N ASP A 654 -16.56 47.15 -62.20
CA ASP A 654 -15.39 48.00 -61.97
C ASP A 654 -14.29 47.34 -61.13
N GLU A 655 -14.66 46.79 -59.95
CA GLU A 655 -13.70 46.32 -58.95
C GLU A 655 -13.38 44.83 -59.13
N LEU A 656 -14.40 43.96 -59.25
CA LEU A 656 -14.20 42.52 -59.39
C LEU A 656 -13.77 42.09 -60.79
N LYS A 657 -14.15 42.86 -61.82
CA LYS A 657 -13.88 42.61 -63.25
C LYS A 657 -14.19 41.16 -63.66
N ASN A 658 -15.22 40.55 -63.05
CA ASN A 658 -15.60 39.16 -63.31
C ASN A 658 -16.89 39.11 -64.16
N PRO A 659 -16.79 38.80 -65.47
CA PRO A 659 -17.93 38.83 -66.37
C PRO A 659 -19.00 37.77 -66.08
N GLN A 660 -18.58 36.58 -65.63
CA GLN A 660 -19.50 35.48 -65.37
C GLN A 660 -20.38 35.79 -64.14
N LEU A 661 -19.78 36.28 -63.06
CA LEU A 661 -20.53 36.70 -61.86
C LEU A 661 -21.52 37.84 -62.16
N ALA A 662 -21.19 38.77 -63.05
CA ALA A 662 -22.10 39.84 -63.45
C ALA A 662 -23.30 39.29 -64.25
N ILE A 663 -23.04 38.37 -65.18
CA ILE A 663 -24.09 37.71 -65.98
C ILE A 663 -25.00 36.89 -65.06
N ASP A 664 -24.43 36.08 -64.16
CA ASP A 664 -25.19 35.27 -63.20
C ASP A 664 -26.01 36.15 -62.25
N PHE A 665 -25.46 37.28 -61.80
CA PHE A 665 -26.20 38.26 -61.00
C PHE A 665 -27.41 38.77 -61.78
N VAL A 666 -27.23 39.31 -62.99
CA VAL A 666 -28.32 39.86 -63.79
C VAL A 666 -29.36 38.79 -64.17
N LYS A 667 -28.94 37.56 -64.49
CA LYS A 667 -29.83 36.42 -64.73
C LYS A 667 -30.70 36.09 -63.50
N ASN A 668 -30.12 36.07 -62.30
CA ASN A 668 -30.84 35.74 -61.06
C ASN A 668 -31.88 36.81 -60.67
N TRP A 669 -31.65 38.09 -61.01
CA TRP A 669 -32.61 39.17 -60.75
C TRP A 669 -33.70 39.28 -61.82
N GLY A 670 -33.42 38.92 -63.08
CA GLY A 670 -34.44 38.79 -64.13
C GLY A 670 -34.96 40.11 -64.74
N ASP A 671 -34.38 41.26 -64.41
CA ASP A 671 -34.84 42.58 -64.88
C ASP A 671 -34.21 42.98 -66.23
N SER A 672 -35.06 43.35 -67.19
CA SER A 672 -34.63 43.86 -68.51
C SER A 672 -33.84 45.19 -68.39
N GLU A 673 -34.19 46.05 -67.43
CA GLU A 673 -33.45 47.31 -67.19
C GLU A 673 -32.02 47.09 -66.68
N LEU A 674 -31.80 46.04 -65.89
CA LEU A 674 -30.47 45.67 -65.38
C LEU A 674 -29.58 45.15 -66.50
N TRP A 675 -30.14 44.41 -67.45
CA TRP A 675 -29.46 44.01 -68.68
C TRP A 675 -29.06 45.22 -69.51
N GLU A 676 -29.97 46.17 -69.73
CA GLU A 676 -29.65 47.39 -70.47
C GLU A 676 -28.57 48.22 -69.77
N PHE A 677 -28.64 48.33 -68.44
CA PHE A 677 -27.60 48.98 -67.65
C PHE A 677 -26.25 48.25 -67.76
N MET A 678 -26.23 46.93 -67.64
CA MET A 678 -25.01 46.13 -67.79
C MET A 678 -24.40 46.32 -69.17
N ILE A 679 -25.21 46.26 -70.23
CA ILE A 679 -24.76 46.44 -71.60
C ILE A 679 -24.12 47.83 -71.70
N ASN A 680 -24.87 48.90 -71.45
CA ASN A 680 -24.38 50.27 -71.58
C ASN A 680 -23.13 50.55 -70.74
N TYR A 681 -23.04 49.97 -69.54
CA TYR A 681 -21.91 50.18 -68.63
C TYR A 681 -20.68 49.29 -68.96
N SER A 682 -20.86 48.22 -69.73
CA SER A 682 -19.80 47.26 -70.08
C SER A 682 -19.27 47.37 -71.51
N LEU A 683 -19.84 48.23 -72.36
CA LEU A 683 -19.43 48.43 -73.75
C LEU A 683 -17.93 48.78 -73.90
N ASP A 684 -17.38 49.55 -72.96
CA ASP A 684 -15.97 49.96 -72.96
C ASP A 684 -15.01 48.86 -72.47
N LYS A 685 -15.51 47.70 -72.07
CA LYS A 685 -14.73 46.62 -71.44
C LYS A 685 -14.74 45.34 -72.28
N PRO A 686 -13.62 44.98 -72.95
CA PRO A 686 -13.58 43.90 -73.94
C PRO A 686 -13.87 42.50 -73.34
N ASN A 687 -13.53 42.27 -72.07
CA ASN A 687 -13.78 40.99 -71.40
C ASN A 687 -15.27 40.76 -71.11
N PHE A 688 -16.01 41.83 -70.82
CA PHE A 688 -17.45 41.76 -70.55
C PHE A 688 -18.24 41.64 -71.85
N THR A 689 -17.89 42.43 -72.87
CA THR A 689 -18.54 42.31 -74.19
C THR A 689 -18.36 40.92 -74.77
N LYS A 690 -17.16 40.33 -74.66
CA LYS A 690 -16.92 38.94 -75.04
C LYS A 690 -17.85 37.97 -74.30
N ALA A 691 -17.93 38.08 -72.97
CA ALA A 691 -18.72 37.17 -72.16
C ALA A 691 -20.24 37.28 -72.44
N ILE A 692 -20.74 38.49 -72.65
CA ILE A 692 -22.15 38.74 -73.00
C ILE A 692 -22.48 38.14 -74.37
N LEU A 693 -21.59 38.28 -75.36
CA LEU A 693 -21.79 37.70 -76.69
C LEU A 693 -21.71 36.17 -76.69
N THR A 694 -20.99 35.56 -75.76
CA THR A 694 -20.94 34.09 -75.61
C THR A 694 -22.09 33.51 -74.80
N CYS A 695 -22.89 34.35 -74.11
CA CYS A 695 -23.98 33.88 -73.28
C CYS A 695 -25.22 33.56 -74.14
N SER A 696 -25.43 32.28 -74.41
CA SER A 696 -26.37 31.73 -75.38
C SER A 696 -27.87 31.76 -75.00
N ASP A 697 -28.26 32.38 -73.88
CA ASP A 697 -29.54 32.01 -73.26
C ASP A 697 -30.75 32.93 -73.50
N GLU A 698 -30.68 34.17 -73.97
CA GLU A 698 -31.94 34.90 -74.21
C GLU A 698 -31.87 36.12 -75.15
N THR A 699 -32.85 36.18 -76.06
CA THR A 699 -33.21 37.25 -77.00
C THR A 699 -32.13 37.70 -78.01
N SER A 700 -32.40 37.45 -79.30
CA SER A 700 -31.63 37.98 -80.43
C SER A 700 -31.46 39.51 -80.39
N GLU A 701 -32.30 40.21 -79.64
CA GLU A 701 -32.26 41.66 -79.43
C GLU A 701 -31.05 42.14 -78.62
N ILE A 702 -30.55 41.34 -77.66
CA ILE A 702 -29.39 41.70 -76.83
C ILE A 702 -28.12 41.73 -77.68
N TYR A 703 -27.90 40.74 -78.54
CA TYR A 703 -26.76 40.72 -79.47
C TYR A 703 -26.75 41.96 -80.37
N LEU A 704 -27.91 42.35 -80.89
CA LEU A 704 -28.05 43.52 -81.75
C LEU A 704 -27.75 44.83 -81.02
N LYS A 705 -28.20 44.97 -79.76
CA LYS A 705 -27.90 46.15 -78.93
C LYS A 705 -26.40 46.24 -78.60
N VAL A 706 -25.78 45.12 -78.24
CA VAL A 706 -24.35 45.04 -77.91
C VAL A 706 -23.51 45.38 -79.15
N ILE A 707 -23.81 44.78 -80.31
CA ILE A 707 -23.08 45.05 -81.58
C ILE A 707 -23.24 46.51 -82.03
N ARG A 708 -24.42 47.12 -81.86
CA ARG A 708 -24.65 48.53 -82.20
C ARG A 708 -23.96 49.52 -81.26
N GLY A 709 -23.70 49.11 -80.02
CA GLY A 709 -23.08 49.96 -78.99
C GLY A 709 -21.55 49.87 -78.93
N MET A 710 -20.91 48.96 -79.67
CA MET A 710 -19.45 48.85 -79.67
C MET A 710 -18.81 50.08 -80.30
N SER A 711 -17.70 50.55 -79.72
CA SER A 711 -16.82 51.52 -80.37
C SER A 711 -15.94 50.80 -81.40
N ASP A 712 -15.65 51.49 -82.51
CA ASP A 712 -14.85 50.95 -83.61
C ASP A 712 -13.40 50.57 -83.22
N ASP A 713 -12.93 51.07 -82.06
CA ASP A 713 -11.57 50.87 -81.54
C ASP A 713 -11.44 49.68 -80.55
N LEU A 714 -12.53 48.98 -80.23
CA LEU A 714 -12.55 47.92 -79.22
C LEU A 714 -12.00 46.58 -79.77
N GLN A 715 -10.90 46.08 -79.19
CA GLN A 715 -10.32 44.78 -79.55
C GLN A 715 -10.93 43.63 -78.73
N ILE A 716 -11.69 42.74 -79.38
CA ILE A 716 -12.27 41.54 -78.78
C ILE A 716 -11.64 40.28 -79.39
N ASP A 717 -11.03 39.45 -78.55
CA ASP A 717 -10.42 38.18 -78.96
C ASP A 717 -11.46 37.13 -79.40
N ASN A 718 -11.25 36.51 -80.56
CA ASN A 718 -12.11 35.48 -81.18
C ASN A 718 -13.52 35.93 -81.54
N LEU A 719 -13.73 37.23 -81.80
CA LEU A 719 -15.03 37.76 -82.22
C LEU A 719 -15.59 37.06 -83.48
N GLN A 720 -14.72 36.65 -84.41
CA GLN A 720 -15.14 35.95 -85.64
C GLN A 720 -15.86 34.63 -85.35
N ASP A 721 -15.33 33.82 -84.43
CA ASP A 721 -15.92 32.54 -84.07
C ASP A 721 -17.23 32.72 -83.29
N ILE A 722 -17.27 33.74 -82.42
CA ILE A 722 -18.47 34.10 -81.65
C ILE A 722 -19.60 34.56 -82.58
N ILE A 723 -19.32 35.42 -83.56
CA ILE A 723 -20.31 35.85 -84.56
C ILE A 723 -20.76 34.66 -85.41
N LYS A 724 -19.84 33.78 -85.82
CA LYS A 724 -20.19 32.58 -86.59
C LYS A 724 -21.15 31.68 -85.81
N HIS A 725 -20.90 31.47 -84.52
CA HIS A 725 -21.80 30.73 -83.64
C HIS A 725 -23.18 31.41 -83.52
N ILE A 726 -23.22 32.72 -83.24
CA ILE A 726 -24.47 33.48 -83.13
C ILE A 726 -25.29 33.44 -84.44
N VAL A 727 -24.64 33.54 -85.60
CA VAL A 727 -25.32 33.46 -86.90
C VAL A 727 -25.84 32.05 -87.16
N GLN A 728 -25.05 31.01 -86.85
CA GLN A 728 -25.50 29.62 -86.97
C GLN A 728 -26.70 29.35 -86.06
N GLU A 729 -26.64 29.78 -84.80
CA GLU A 729 -27.71 29.61 -83.83
C GLU A 729 -28.99 30.38 -84.22
N ASN A 730 -28.86 31.63 -84.68
CA ASN A 730 -30.00 32.38 -85.21
C ASN A 730 -30.58 31.74 -86.47
N SER A 731 -29.75 31.18 -87.36
CA SER A 731 -30.23 30.48 -88.56
C SER A 731 -30.99 29.20 -88.22
N LEU A 732 -30.50 28.42 -87.25
CA LEU A 732 -31.18 27.25 -86.70
C LEU A 732 -32.50 27.67 -86.01
N SER A 733 -32.49 28.74 -85.21
CA SER A 733 -33.70 29.26 -84.57
C SER A 733 -34.75 29.70 -85.59
N LEU A 734 -34.34 30.33 -86.70
CA LEU A 734 -35.22 30.70 -87.80
C LEU A 734 -35.80 29.46 -88.49
N GLU A 735 -34.97 28.47 -88.83
CA GLU A 735 -35.42 27.23 -89.46
C GLU A 735 -36.40 26.44 -88.57
N VAL A 736 -36.13 26.39 -87.26
CA VAL A 736 -37.06 25.80 -86.27
C VAL A 736 -38.37 26.58 -86.23
N ARG A 737 -38.33 27.91 -86.19
CA ARG A 737 -39.54 28.77 -86.20
C ARG A 737 -40.34 28.60 -87.49
N ASP A 738 -39.67 28.48 -88.64
CA ASP A 738 -40.31 28.24 -89.93
C ASP A 738 -40.95 26.85 -89.98
N ASN A 739 -40.28 25.82 -89.47
CA ASN A 739 -40.85 24.47 -89.35
C ASN A 739 -42.06 24.43 -88.42
N ILE A 740 -41.98 25.11 -87.26
CA ILE A 740 -43.13 25.26 -86.35
C ILE A 740 -44.28 25.97 -87.07
N LEU A 741 -44.01 27.02 -87.83
CA LEU A 741 -45.03 27.74 -88.60
C LEU A 741 -45.68 26.85 -89.67
N VAL A 742 -44.90 26.00 -90.35
CA VAL A 742 -45.42 25.01 -91.30
C VAL A 742 -46.32 23.99 -90.60
N ILE A 743 -45.88 23.44 -89.47
CA ILE A 743 -46.69 22.48 -88.67
C ILE A 743 -48.01 23.12 -88.26
N ILE A 744 -47.97 24.33 -87.69
CA ILE A 744 -49.17 25.06 -87.28
C ILE A 744 -50.10 25.31 -88.49
N ASN A 745 -49.54 25.67 -89.65
CA ASN A 745 -50.32 25.90 -90.87
C ASN A 745 -50.95 24.60 -91.41
N ASP A 746 -50.25 23.48 -91.33
CA ASP A 746 -50.76 22.19 -91.77
C ASP A 746 -51.80 21.61 -90.80
N GLU A 747 -51.62 21.78 -89.49
CA GLU A 747 -52.62 21.46 -88.49
C GLU A 747 -53.89 22.30 -88.67
N THR A 748 -53.74 23.61 -88.80
CA THR A 748 -54.88 24.50 -89.06
C THR A 748 -55.59 24.16 -90.37
N LYS A 749 -54.88 23.79 -91.44
CA LYS A 749 -55.49 23.27 -92.68
C LYS A 749 -56.20 21.93 -92.48
N LYS A 750 -55.62 20.99 -91.73
CA LYS A 750 -56.26 19.71 -91.40
C LYS A 750 -57.58 19.93 -90.67
N PHE A 751 -57.56 20.74 -89.61
CA PHE A 751 -58.77 21.10 -88.87
C PHE A 751 -59.79 21.81 -89.77
N ALA A 752 -59.36 22.78 -90.60
CA ALA A 752 -60.25 23.45 -91.54
C ALA A 752 -60.93 22.47 -92.53
N ASN A 753 -60.19 21.48 -93.04
CA ASN A 753 -60.71 20.44 -93.92
C ASN A 753 -61.66 19.47 -93.21
N GLU A 754 -61.38 19.13 -91.96
CA GLU A 754 -62.25 18.30 -91.13
C GLU A 754 -63.59 19.01 -90.84
N PHE A 755 -63.54 20.30 -90.48
CA PHE A 755 -64.75 21.12 -90.34
C PHE A 755 -65.54 21.24 -91.64
N LEU A 756 -64.87 21.36 -92.80
CA LEU A 756 -65.51 21.34 -94.12
C LEU A 756 -66.21 20.00 -94.41
N LYS A 757 -65.58 18.87 -94.08
CA LYS A 757 -66.20 17.53 -94.20
C LYS A 757 -67.43 17.41 -93.31
N ILE A 758 -67.35 17.80 -92.04
CA ILE A 758 -68.48 17.78 -91.11
C ILE A 758 -69.62 18.65 -91.65
N ARG A 759 -69.32 19.84 -92.18
CA ARG A 759 -70.32 20.72 -92.81
C ARG A 759 -70.97 20.12 -94.06
N SER A 760 -70.26 19.26 -94.81
CA SER A 760 -70.79 18.61 -96.02
C SER A 760 -71.64 17.36 -95.74
N GLN A 761 -71.61 16.82 -94.52
CA GLN A 761 -72.45 15.69 -94.13
C GLN A 761 -73.84 16.18 -93.70
N GLY A 762 -74.88 15.75 -94.41
CA GLY A 762 -76.27 16.02 -94.01
C GLY A 762 -76.60 15.31 -92.69
N LYS A 763 -77.20 16.02 -91.74
CA LYS A 763 -77.60 15.48 -90.44
C LYS A 763 -79.04 14.95 -90.53
N LEU A 764 -79.26 13.69 -90.18
CA LEU A 764 -80.60 13.10 -90.10
C LEU A 764 -81.33 13.70 -88.89
N PHE A 765 -82.44 14.41 -89.12
CA PHE A 765 -83.37 14.83 -88.06
C PHE A 765 -84.41 13.72 -87.86
N GLN A 766 -84.46 13.14 -86.67
CA GLN A 766 -85.60 12.30 -86.25
C GLN A 766 -86.70 13.24 -85.74
N VAL A 767 -87.90 13.10 -86.31
CA VAL A 767 -89.11 13.82 -85.89
C VAL A 767 -89.88 12.85 -84.99
N ASP A 768 -90.00 13.16 -83.70
CA ASP A 768 -90.77 12.34 -82.75
C ASP A 768 -92.26 12.68 -82.85
N GLU A 769 -93.08 11.67 -83.13
CA GLU A 769 -94.56 11.73 -83.19
C GLU A 769 -95.18 11.84 -81.79
N SER A 770 -94.92 12.93 -81.07
CA SER A 770 -95.54 13.18 -79.76
C SER A 770 -96.03 14.61 -79.55
N ASP A 771 -96.46 15.30 -80.61
CA ASP A 771 -97.14 16.60 -80.50
C ASP A 771 -98.37 16.62 -81.42
N SER A 772 -99.40 15.86 -81.01
CA SER A 772 -100.78 16.04 -81.47
C SER A 772 -101.65 16.40 -80.27
N GLU A 773 -102.32 17.55 -80.39
CA GLU A 773 -103.34 18.17 -79.50
C GLU A 773 -102.77 19.14 -78.44
N ILE A 774 -102.44 20.38 -78.85
CA ILE A 774 -103.33 21.56 -79.03
C ILE A 774 -103.81 22.13 -77.69
N ASN A 775 -103.30 23.31 -77.34
CA ASN A 775 -104.18 24.42 -77.02
C ASN A 775 -103.50 25.77 -77.27
N ASP A 776 -104.18 26.51 -78.14
CA ASP A 776 -104.15 27.94 -78.29
C ASP A 776 -104.11 28.66 -76.93
N ASP A 777 -103.13 29.53 -76.74
CA ASP A 777 -103.39 30.81 -76.09
C ASP A 777 -102.35 31.86 -76.54
N LEU A 778 -102.87 32.77 -77.36
CA LEU A 778 -102.54 34.20 -77.42
C LEU A 778 -101.26 34.63 -78.15
N ASN A 779 -101.43 34.74 -79.47
CA ASN A 779 -100.92 35.87 -80.26
C ASN A 779 -101.52 37.21 -79.74
N GLY A 780 -100.67 38.12 -79.23
CA GLY A 780 -100.82 39.56 -79.39
C GLY A 780 -99.64 40.03 -80.25
N VAL A 781 -99.81 40.35 -81.53
CA VAL A 781 -100.24 41.66 -82.07
C VAL A 781 -99.45 42.82 -81.45
N LEU A 782 -98.19 42.99 -81.82
CA LEU A 782 -97.71 43.91 -82.88
C LEU A 782 -96.20 43.73 -83.12
#